data_AF-A0A1Z8UE40-F1
#
_entry.id   AF-A0A1Z8UE40-F1
#
_cell.length_a   1.000
_cell.length_b   1.000
_cell.length_c   1.000
_cell.angle_alpha   90.00
_cell.angle_beta   90.00
_cell.angle_gamma   90.00
#
_symmetry.space_group_name_H-M   'P 1'
#
loop_
_entity.id
_entity.type
_entity.pdbx_description
1 polymer ?
#
loop_
_entity_poly.entity_id
_entity_poly.type
_entity_poly.pdbx_seq_one_letter_code
_entity_poly.pdbx_strand_id
1 'polypeptide(L)'
;MAKTRVGYRGNSVQGYSIPGIRFAQYSSLTSGLNDMNRKLDRLSSFATNELDKAMLEEGKKYGAENPLSLEQFLDANPAEKNKMFKGNSVTTKGKAIKAAQVATLSTNMVIDAQSKFAALKEIAYKTDMDLETYQLQLNAITEGYADSLISVDADASIATKAKLASTANSYFTAYSDKKIKDFVNQKKTVALIYGQEKIKEIADIVKGGDLYVGVDHDDDDSYEIRTVDQILDARKLQVIGELNNQNVSSEKIAEWSNKWDDEVIKAKQNVLYDYVNQDENKVDGTTITKYFEEADKGNFENNDRLKKIYNSLPEDKKKEFHDKLDEWKDDAYKDLTEKEEMLEFDTKDDQDDLQTKYYTAKREGNFTLAKSLVEEAKIYDKLYKELSEDFRQAENDATFDNRDTVAILNDSLVQGTLTISEIKQAHRDLKLSAKTKYALIEKVITQKDNKWKAADAYMRKSFGYPDLDMAAFAEEAPVAYNKYRKKSLDLYDYMLDNPELTAKDIMEKARELSEDVATDTEKKNEELLTKNKLTNTQGKFGFKKQVFINYLKENVSVDKIPKIQELTKYNFNDIMLSTDEDIDDFISVLEEIKNIEVKKGWLVRDVVRPLDLTDATLDAAIKELNYLKTINNEVPQ
;
A
#
# COMPACT_ATOMS: atom_id res chain seq x y z
N MET A 1 9.53 124.23 -14.14
CA MET A 1 9.88 125.04 -15.33
C MET A 1 8.70 125.04 -16.29
N ALA A 2 8.23 126.22 -16.67
CA ALA A 2 7.12 126.40 -17.61
C ALA A 2 7.52 126.06 -19.05
N LYS A 3 6.57 125.56 -19.86
CA LYS A 3 6.42 125.90 -21.28
C LYS A 3 4.97 125.66 -21.73
N THR A 4 4.31 126.77 -22.02
CA THR A 4 2.96 126.93 -22.56
C THR A 4 2.91 126.68 -24.07
N ARG A 5 1.71 126.34 -24.57
CA ARG A 5 0.94 126.93 -25.72
C ARG A 5 0.17 125.83 -26.48
N VAL A 6 -0.98 126.04 -27.14
CA VAL A 6 -1.97 127.13 -27.30
C VAL A 6 -3.21 126.47 -27.93
N GLY A 7 -4.40 126.81 -27.46
CA GLY A 7 -5.69 126.57 -28.14
C GLY A 7 -6.49 127.87 -28.11
N TYR A 8 -6.82 128.37 -29.31
CA TYR A 8 -7.29 129.72 -29.62
C TYR A 8 -8.49 130.21 -28.79
N ARG A 9 -8.34 131.35 -28.11
CA ARG A 9 -9.45 132.25 -27.75
C ARG A 9 -9.53 133.33 -28.83
N GLY A 10 -10.71 133.51 -29.42
CA GLY A 10 -10.98 134.55 -30.41
C GLY A 10 -10.57 135.93 -29.90
N ASN A 11 -9.87 136.67 -30.75
CA ASN A 11 -9.31 137.99 -30.49
C ASN A 11 -10.36 138.96 -29.94
N SER A 12 -10.05 139.50 -28.77
CA SER A 12 -10.67 140.64 -28.12
C SER A 12 -10.55 141.90 -28.98
N VAL A 13 -11.67 142.41 -29.47
CA VAL A 13 -11.81 143.82 -29.85
C VAL A 13 -11.82 144.63 -28.54
N GLN A 14 -10.67 145.21 -28.16
CA GLN A 14 -10.61 146.21 -27.10
C GLN A 14 -11.17 147.53 -27.64
N GLY A 15 -12.41 147.85 -27.27
CA GLY A 15 -12.98 149.17 -27.48
C GLY A 15 -12.42 150.16 -26.46
N TYR A 16 -11.59 151.10 -26.93
CA TYR A 16 -11.29 152.34 -26.22
C TYR A 16 -12.59 153.13 -25.99
N SER A 17 -12.85 153.58 -24.77
CA SER A 17 -14.02 154.42 -24.46
C SER A 17 -13.80 155.85 -24.94
N ILE A 18 -14.58 156.27 -25.94
CA ILE A 18 -14.83 157.69 -26.24
C ILE A 18 -16.23 158.02 -25.68
N PRO A 19 -16.45 159.19 -25.03
CA PRO A 19 -17.66 159.45 -24.28
C PRO A 19 -18.92 159.53 -25.16
N GLY A 20 -19.89 158.69 -24.81
CA GLY A 20 -21.33 159.01 -24.74
C GLY A 20 -22.04 159.61 -25.95
N ILE A 21 -22.32 158.81 -26.98
CA ILE A 21 -23.58 158.89 -27.74
C ILE A 21 -24.04 157.46 -28.08
N ARG A 22 -25.12 156.98 -27.44
CA ARG A 22 -25.70 155.64 -27.66
C ARG A 22 -26.70 155.67 -28.81
N PHE A 23 -26.41 154.97 -29.91
CA PHE A 23 -27.43 154.51 -30.85
C PHE A 23 -27.88 153.10 -30.45
N ALA A 24 -29.19 152.90 -30.24
CA ALA A 24 -29.81 151.65 -29.76
C ALA A 24 -29.60 150.43 -30.69
N GLN A 25 -29.18 150.66 -31.93
CA GLN A 25 -29.03 149.64 -32.97
C GLN A 25 -27.84 148.68 -32.73
N TYR A 26 -26.87 149.05 -31.89
CA TYR A 26 -25.73 148.18 -31.56
C TYR A 26 -25.94 147.31 -30.30
N SER A 27 -26.85 147.68 -29.39
CA SER A 27 -27.13 146.95 -28.13
C SER A 27 -27.86 145.62 -28.34
N SER A 28 -28.72 145.55 -29.35
CA SER A 28 -29.39 144.32 -29.78
C SER A 28 -28.41 143.35 -30.44
N LEU A 29 -27.40 143.87 -31.15
CA LEU A 29 -26.33 143.09 -31.76
C LEU A 29 -25.45 142.41 -30.70
N THR A 30 -25.05 143.12 -29.63
CA THR A 30 -24.23 142.56 -28.53
C THR A 30 -24.98 141.52 -27.69
N SER A 31 -26.29 141.73 -27.48
CA SER A 31 -27.15 140.77 -26.76
C SER A 31 -27.38 139.51 -27.57
N GLY A 32 -27.56 139.63 -28.89
CA GLY A 32 -27.61 138.50 -29.83
C GLY A 32 -26.30 137.72 -29.90
N LEU A 33 -25.15 138.40 -29.87
CA LEU A 33 -23.82 137.77 -29.83
C LEU A 33 -23.55 136.99 -28.54
N ASN A 34 -24.00 137.49 -27.38
CA ASN A 34 -23.85 136.78 -26.10
C ASN A 34 -24.74 135.53 -25.99
N ASP A 35 -25.97 135.59 -26.52
CA ASP A 35 -26.86 134.41 -26.58
C ASP A 35 -26.35 133.38 -27.60
N MET A 36 -25.77 133.84 -28.72
CA MET A 36 -25.09 133.00 -29.69
C MET A 36 -23.85 132.33 -29.09
N ASN A 37 -23.02 133.04 -28.31
CA ASN A 37 -21.88 132.45 -27.61
C ASN A 37 -22.29 131.36 -26.61
N ARG A 38 -23.37 131.55 -25.84
CA ARG A 38 -23.88 130.51 -24.92
C ARG A 38 -24.43 129.28 -25.64
N LYS A 39 -25.10 129.48 -26.80
CA LYS A 39 -25.57 128.38 -27.65
C LYS A 39 -24.41 127.64 -28.31
N LEU A 40 -23.38 128.36 -28.76
CA LEU A 40 -22.14 127.80 -29.30
C LEU A 40 -21.37 127.01 -28.22
N ASP A 41 -21.28 127.52 -26.99
CA ASP A 41 -20.64 126.80 -25.88
C ASP A 41 -21.39 125.51 -25.52
N ARG A 42 -22.74 125.53 -25.51
CA ARG A 42 -23.56 124.31 -25.29
C ARG A 42 -23.44 123.32 -26.45
N LEU A 43 -23.46 123.78 -27.70
CA LEU A 43 -23.26 122.94 -28.88
C LEU A 43 -21.84 122.35 -28.91
N SER A 44 -20.82 123.14 -28.56
CA SER A 44 -19.44 122.69 -28.43
C SER A 44 -19.30 121.66 -27.30
N SER A 45 -19.96 121.87 -26.16
CA SER A 45 -19.95 120.93 -25.03
C SER A 45 -20.70 119.63 -25.36
N PHE A 46 -21.82 119.71 -26.07
CA PHE A 46 -22.56 118.54 -26.55
C PHE A 46 -21.75 117.76 -27.60
N ALA A 47 -21.17 118.44 -28.59
CA ALA A 47 -20.37 117.82 -29.64
C ALA A 47 -19.09 117.18 -29.08
N THR A 48 -18.43 117.82 -28.10
CA THR A 48 -17.28 117.22 -27.42
C THR A 48 -17.68 116.00 -26.58
N ASN A 49 -18.80 116.05 -25.87
CA ASN A 49 -19.31 114.90 -25.11
C ASN A 49 -19.72 113.72 -26.02
N GLU A 50 -20.40 113.96 -27.14
CA GLU A 50 -20.75 112.90 -28.10
C GLU A 50 -19.51 112.35 -28.82
N LEU A 51 -18.54 113.20 -29.14
CA LEU A 51 -17.25 112.76 -29.69
C LEU A 51 -16.47 111.92 -28.68
N ASP A 52 -16.44 112.31 -27.40
CA ASP A 52 -15.80 111.52 -26.34
C ASP A 52 -16.49 110.15 -26.15
N LYS A 53 -17.82 110.08 -26.23
CA LYS A 53 -18.55 108.80 -26.21
C LYS A 53 -18.19 107.91 -27.40
N ALA A 54 -18.20 108.46 -28.62
CA ALA A 54 -17.85 107.71 -29.83
C ALA A 54 -16.40 107.23 -29.79
N MET A 55 -15.45 108.08 -29.34
CA MET A 55 -14.05 107.73 -29.17
C MET A 55 -13.84 106.65 -28.09
N LEU A 56 -14.68 106.65 -27.05
CA LEU A 56 -14.67 105.64 -26.00
C LEU A 56 -15.19 104.29 -26.50
N GLU A 57 -16.29 104.27 -27.27
CA GLU A 57 -16.81 103.05 -27.90
C GLU A 57 -15.84 102.46 -28.93
N GLU A 58 -15.31 103.30 -29.82
CA GLU A 58 -14.34 102.88 -30.83
C GLU A 58 -13.05 102.37 -30.18
N GLY A 59 -12.56 103.06 -29.14
CA GLY A 59 -11.40 102.63 -28.37
C GLY A 59 -11.61 101.27 -27.68
N LYS A 60 -12.78 101.05 -27.08
CA LYS A 60 -13.12 99.74 -26.48
C LYS A 60 -13.16 98.63 -27.52
N LYS A 61 -13.80 98.87 -28.66
CA LYS A 61 -13.89 97.90 -29.76
C LYS A 61 -12.51 97.52 -30.28
N TYR A 62 -11.67 98.52 -30.55
CA TYR A 62 -10.29 98.28 -31.01
C TYR A 62 -9.46 97.50 -29.99
N GLY A 63 -9.54 97.84 -28.70
CA GLY A 63 -8.82 97.14 -27.65
C GLY A 63 -9.26 95.68 -27.49
N ALA A 64 -10.56 95.40 -27.63
CA ALA A 64 -11.10 94.05 -27.60
C ALA A 64 -10.70 93.21 -28.84
N GLU A 65 -10.67 93.82 -30.02
CA GLU A 65 -10.22 93.17 -31.27
C GLU A 65 -8.70 92.94 -31.32
N ASN A 66 -7.94 93.60 -30.45
CA ASN A 66 -6.48 93.50 -30.38
C ASN A 66 -6.00 93.09 -28.97
N PRO A 67 -6.36 91.89 -28.49
CA PRO A 67 -5.96 91.44 -27.18
C PRO A 67 -4.44 91.21 -27.10
N LEU A 68 -3.91 91.32 -25.88
CA LEU A 68 -2.52 90.97 -25.58
C LEU A 68 -2.40 89.46 -25.37
N SER A 69 -1.28 88.87 -25.80
CA SER A 69 -0.96 87.49 -25.46
C SER A 69 -0.65 87.39 -23.97
N LEU A 70 -1.31 86.45 -23.28
CA LEU A 70 -1.12 86.22 -21.85
C LEU A 70 0.31 85.77 -21.53
N GLU A 71 0.83 84.79 -22.28
CA GLU A 71 2.14 84.19 -22.07
C GLU A 71 3.25 85.25 -22.22
N GLN A 72 3.22 85.98 -23.34
CA GLN A 72 4.16 87.09 -23.58
C GLN A 72 4.09 88.16 -22.49
N PHE A 73 2.89 88.43 -21.95
CA PHE A 73 2.73 89.41 -20.88
C PHE A 73 3.30 88.93 -19.55
N LEU A 74 3.09 87.66 -19.18
CA LEU A 74 3.59 87.11 -17.92
C LEU A 74 5.12 87.05 -17.89
N ASP A 75 5.74 86.76 -19.03
CA ASP A 75 7.20 86.66 -19.18
C ASP A 75 7.91 88.02 -19.31
N ALA A 76 7.17 89.09 -19.66
CA ALA A 76 7.73 90.43 -19.83
C ALA A 76 8.12 91.09 -18.49
N ASN A 77 9.18 91.90 -18.50
CA ASN A 77 9.55 92.69 -17.32
C ASN A 77 8.55 93.86 -17.09
N PRO A 78 8.50 94.47 -15.88
CA PRO A 78 7.53 95.53 -15.57
C PRO A 78 7.56 96.75 -16.52
N ALA A 79 8.72 97.09 -17.07
CA ALA A 79 8.88 98.20 -18.00
C ALA A 79 8.38 97.85 -19.42
N GLU A 80 8.49 96.58 -19.83
CA GLU A 80 7.98 96.06 -21.09
C GLU A 80 6.46 95.87 -21.06
N LYS A 81 5.91 95.41 -19.92
CA LYS A 81 4.46 95.21 -19.73
C LYS A 81 3.64 96.45 -20.08
N ASN A 82 4.06 97.63 -19.63
CA ASN A 82 3.36 98.88 -19.95
C ASN A 82 3.47 99.29 -21.42
N LYS A 83 4.54 98.89 -22.12
CA LYS A 83 4.76 99.19 -23.55
C LYS A 83 3.99 98.27 -24.48
N MET A 84 3.53 97.11 -23.99
CA MET A 84 2.73 96.17 -24.77
C MET A 84 1.33 96.71 -25.11
N PHE A 85 0.78 97.59 -24.26
CA PHE A 85 -0.55 98.18 -24.49
C PHE A 85 -0.55 99.12 -25.70
N LYS A 86 -1.55 98.95 -26.58
CA LYS A 86 -1.72 99.80 -27.76
C LYS A 86 -2.36 101.16 -27.44
N GLY A 87 -2.96 101.29 -26.25
CA GLY A 87 -3.57 102.51 -25.74
C GLY A 87 -2.62 103.36 -24.92
N ASN A 88 -2.81 104.69 -24.93
CA ASN A 88 -2.06 105.63 -24.09
C ASN A 88 -2.92 106.18 -22.93
N SER A 89 -2.28 106.68 -21.87
CA SER A 89 -2.99 107.23 -20.70
C SER A 89 -3.47 108.68 -20.87
N VAL A 90 -3.38 109.26 -22.07
CA VAL A 90 -3.60 110.71 -22.29
C VAL A 90 -4.94 110.97 -22.98
N THR A 91 -5.25 110.26 -24.06
CA THR A 91 -6.47 110.49 -24.87
C THR A 91 -7.64 109.61 -24.40
N THR A 92 -8.89 110.08 -24.57
CA THR A 92 -10.10 109.30 -24.25
C THR A 92 -10.10 107.93 -24.94
N LYS A 93 -9.78 107.90 -26.24
CA LYS A 93 -9.64 106.67 -27.03
C LYS A 93 -8.49 105.77 -26.53
N GLY A 94 -7.33 106.34 -26.22
CA GLY A 94 -6.18 105.60 -25.72
C GLY A 94 -6.44 104.92 -24.37
N LYS A 95 -7.08 105.63 -23.44
CA LYS A 95 -7.50 105.09 -22.14
C LYS A 95 -8.51 103.95 -22.33
N ALA A 96 -9.47 104.12 -23.23
CA ALA A 96 -10.47 103.10 -23.56
C ALA A 96 -9.84 101.83 -24.15
N ILE A 97 -8.85 101.96 -25.05
CA ILE A 97 -8.08 100.82 -25.60
C ILE A 97 -7.34 100.08 -24.48
N LYS A 98 -6.58 100.81 -23.64
CA LYS A 98 -5.81 100.20 -22.55
C LYS A 98 -6.74 99.47 -21.58
N ALA A 99 -7.83 100.10 -21.15
CA ALA A 99 -8.81 99.49 -20.25
C ALA A 99 -9.42 98.21 -20.83
N ALA A 100 -9.78 98.19 -22.11
CA ALA A 100 -10.30 96.99 -22.78
C ALA A 100 -9.25 95.86 -22.83
N GLN A 101 -8.00 96.18 -23.17
CA GLN A 101 -6.91 95.20 -23.19
C GLN A 101 -6.59 94.64 -21.79
N VAL A 102 -6.58 95.49 -20.75
CA VAL A 102 -6.40 95.06 -19.35
C VAL A 102 -7.55 94.13 -18.92
N ALA A 103 -8.79 94.46 -19.28
CA ALA A 103 -9.95 93.62 -18.96
C ALA A 103 -9.87 92.24 -19.63
N THR A 104 -9.48 92.18 -20.91
CA THR A 104 -9.28 90.90 -21.61
C THR A 104 -8.13 90.09 -21.00
N LEU A 105 -7.00 90.75 -20.69
CA LEU A 105 -5.85 90.10 -20.07
C LEU A 105 -6.19 89.54 -18.67
N SER A 106 -6.84 90.33 -17.81
CA SER A 106 -7.34 89.86 -16.51
C SER A 106 -8.29 88.67 -16.67
N THR A 107 -9.13 88.67 -17.71
CA THR A 107 -10.03 87.53 -17.98
C THR A 107 -9.22 86.28 -18.36
N ASN A 108 -8.23 86.40 -19.24
CA ASN A 108 -7.37 85.29 -19.64
C ASN A 108 -6.53 84.76 -18.47
N MET A 109 -5.99 85.64 -17.62
CA MET A 109 -5.30 85.26 -16.38
C MET A 109 -6.19 84.45 -15.45
N VAL A 110 -7.46 84.85 -15.31
CA VAL A 110 -8.42 84.10 -14.50
C VAL A 110 -8.67 82.71 -15.08
N ILE A 111 -8.82 82.59 -16.39
CA ILE A 111 -9.03 81.31 -17.07
C ILE A 111 -7.82 80.39 -16.88
N ASP A 112 -6.61 80.90 -17.09
CA ASP A 112 -5.38 80.10 -16.98
C ASP A 112 -5.07 79.70 -15.54
N ALA A 113 -5.24 80.61 -14.58
CA ALA A 113 -5.12 80.30 -13.16
C ALA A 113 -6.15 79.25 -12.72
N GLN A 114 -7.39 79.30 -13.24
CA GLN A 114 -8.40 78.27 -13.00
C GLN A 114 -7.98 76.90 -13.52
N SER A 115 -7.31 76.84 -14.69
CA SER A 115 -6.71 75.61 -15.21
C SER A 115 -5.63 75.08 -14.25
N LYS A 116 -4.76 75.96 -13.75
CA LYS A 116 -3.73 75.57 -12.76
C LYS A 116 -4.31 75.13 -11.42
N PHE A 117 -5.39 75.75 -10.94
CA PHE A 117 -6.11 75.26 -9.76
C PHE A 117 -6.67 73.85 -9.96
N ALA A 118 -7.24 73.57 -11.14
CA ALA A 118 -7.75 72.24 -11.46
C ALA A 118 -6.63 71.18 -11.52
N ALA A 119 -5.50 71.50 -12.16
CA ALA A 119 -4.34 70.63 -12.20
C ALA A 119 -3.76 70.38 -10.79
N LEU A 120 -3.67 71.42 -9.96
CA LEU A 120 -3.21 71.30 -8.58
C LEU A 120 -4.14 70.41 -7.75
N LYS A 121 -5.47 70.54 -7.92
CA LYS A 121 -6.45 69.66 -7.27
C LYS A 121 -6.21 68.19 -7.63
N GLU A 122 -5.95 67.89 -8.90
CA GLU A 122 -5.67 66.53 -9.35
C GLU A 122 -4.41 65.96 -8.70
N ILE A 123 -3.33 66.76 -8.63
CA ILE A 123 -2.08 66.37 -7.96
C ILE A 123 -2.35 66.12 -6.47
N ALA A 124 -3.03 67.04 -5.80
CA ALA A 124 -3.37 66.92 -4.39
C ALA A 124 -4.19 65.65 -4.09
N TYR A 125 -5.07 65.25 -5.01
CA TYR A 125 -5.85 64.03 -4.88
C TYR A 125 -5.01 62.77 -5.04
N LYS A 126 -4.00 62.78 -5.92
CA LYS A 126 -3.12 61.63 -6.19
C LYS A 126 -2.05 61.44 -5.13
N THR A 127 -1.49 62.52 -4.60
CA THR A 127 -0.36 62.47 -3.66
C THR A 127 -0.77 62.61 -2.20
N ASP A 128 -2.08 62.68 -1.93
CA ASP A 128 -2.64 62.91 -0.60
C ASP A 128 -2.08 64.15 0.11
N MET A 129 -1.86 65.24 -0.64
CA MET A 129 -1.26 66.49 -0.15
C MET A 129 -1.93 67.01 1.14
N ASP A 130 -1.16 67.52 2.07
CA ASP A 130 -1.71 68.13 3.28
C ASP A 130 -2.42 69.46 2.96
N LEU A 131 -3.38 69.86 3.81
CA LEU A 131 -4.23 71.03 3.55
C LEU A 131 -3.44 72.34 3.55
N GLU A 132 -2.39 72.44 4.37
CA GLU A 132 -1.57 73.64 4.47
C GLU A 132 -0.78 73.86 3.18
N THR A 133 -0.09 72.81 2.69
CA THR A 133 0.62 72.85 1.41
C THR A 133 -0.32 73.16 0.26
N TYR A 134 -1.51 72.57 0.22
CA TYR A 134 -2.50 72.85 -0.83
C TYR A 134 -2.96 74.32 -0.80
N GLN A 135 -3.23 74.88 0.38
CA GLN A 135 -3.58 76.29 0.54
C GLN A 135 -2.46 77.23 0.09
N LEU A 136 -1.21 76.94 0.48
CA LEU A 136 -0.04 77.72 0.08
C LEU A 136 0.13 77.73 -1.44
N GLN A 137 -0.03 76.58 -2.10
CA GLN A 137 0.10 76.49 -3.56
C GLN A 137 -1.05 77.20 -4.30
N LEU A 138 -2.27 77.15 -3.77
CA LEU A 138 -3.40 77.93 -4.30
C LEU A 138 -3.14 79.44 -4.18
N ASN A 139 -2.67 79.90 -3.01
CA ASN A 139 -2.34 81.32 -2.78
C ASN A 139 -1.19 81.77 -3.69
N ALA A 140 -0.15 80.95 -3.86
CA ALA A 140 0.97 81.27 -4.75
C ALA A 140 0.52 81.48 -6.21
N ILE A 141 -0.42 80.66 -6.70
CA ILE A 141 -1.03 80.86 -8.01
C ILE A 141 -1.83 82.18 -8.02
N THR A 142 -2.71 82.42 -7.04
CA THR A 142 -3.50 83.66 -6.93
C THR A 142 -2.62 84.91 -6.97
N GLU A 143 -1.55 84.93 -6.18
CA GLU A 143 -0.63 86.07 -6.07
C GLU A 143 0.21 86.24 -7.34
N GLY A 144 0.73 85.15 -7.91
CA GLY A 144 1.51 85.21 -9.15
C GLY A 144 0.79 85.88 -10.32
N TYR A 145 -0.51 85.59 -10.52
CA TYR A 145 -1.30 86.24 -11.57
C TYR A 145 -1.70 87.67 -11.19
N ALA A 146 -2.12 87.93 -9.95
CA ALA A 146 -2.54 89.27 -9.53
C ALA A 146 -1.38 90.28 -9.56
N ASP A 147 -0.23 89.90 -9.02
CA ASP A 147 0.94 90.77 -8.94
C ASP A 147 1.49 91.10 -10.34
N SER A 148 1.23 90.25 -11.33
CA SER A 148 1.63 90.52 -12.70
C SER A 148 0.97 91.78 -13.29
N LEU A 149 -0.21 92.17 -12.79
CA LEU A 149 -0.99 93.33 -13.24
C LEU A 149 -0.71 94.61 -12.45
N ILE A 150 -0.15 94.53 -11.23
CA ILE A 150 -0.05 95.67 -10.30
C ILE A 150 0.75 96.85 -10.90
N SER A 151 1.75 96.54 -11.72
CA SER A 151 2.62 97.52 -12.40
C SER A 151 1.95 98.25 -13.57
N VAL A 152 0.81 97.75 -14.03
CA VAL A 152 0.08 98.24 -15.21
C VAL A 152 -1.22 98.92 -14.81
N ASP A 153 -1.98 98.27 -13.93
CA ASP A 153 -3.29 98.69 -13.44
C ASP A 153 -3.54 98.02 -12.07
N ALA A 154 -3.43 98.83 -11.00
CA ALA A 154 -3.58 98.35 -9.63
C ALA A 154 -5.02 97.94 -9.30
N ASP A 155 -6.02 98.64 -9.85
CA ASP A 155 -7.43 98.34 -9.61
C ASP A 155 -7.82 97.02 -10.28
N ALA A 156 -7.34 96.77 -11.50
CA ALA A 156 -7.50 95.50 -12.18
C ALA A 156 -6.79 94.37 -11.42
N SER A 157 -5.56 94.58 -10.95
CA SER A 157 -4.84 93.60 -10.11
C SER A 157 -5.61 93.21 -8.85
N ILE A 158 -6.16 94.18 -8.12
CA ILE A 158 -6.99 93.93 -6.93
C ILE A 158 -8.25 93.14 -7.30
N ALA A 159 -8.93 93.53 -8.38
CA ALA A 159 -10.13 92.83 -8.85
C ALA A 159 -9.83 91.38 -9.28
N THR A 160 -8.72 91.15 -9.99
CA THR A 160 -8.24 89.81 -10.37
C THR A 160 -7.90 88.99 -9.13
N LYS A 161 -7.15 89.55 -8.16
CA LYS A 161 -6.81 88.87 -6.90
C LYS A 161 -8.06 88.42 -6.16
N ALA A 162 -9.06 89.30 -6.02
CA ALA A 162 -10.31 88.97 -5.35
C ALA A 162 -11.06 87.82 -6.03
N LYS A 163 -11.15 87.84 -7.37
CA LYS A 163 -11.81 86.78 -8.15
C LYS A 163 -11.08 85.44 -8.05
N LEU A 164 -9.75 85.47 -8.14
CA LEU A 164 -8.91 84.28 -8.01
C LEU A 164 -8.94 83.72 -6.59
N ALA A 165 -8.85 84.55 -5.56
CA ALA A 165 -8.94 84.14 -4.16
C ALA A 165 -10.28 83.47 -3.84
N SER A 166 -11.39 84.03 -4.34
CA SER A 166 -12.72 83.41 -4.21
C SER A 166 -12.79 82.02 -4.88
N THR A 167 -12.18 81.90 -6.06
CA THR A 167 -12.10 80.62 -6.77
C THR A 167 -11.21 79.62 -6.03
N ALA A 168 -10.01 80.03 -5.61
CA ALA A 168 -9.07 79.25 -4.83
C ALA A 168 -9.70 78.73 -3.54
N ASN A 169 -10.45 79.56 -2.81
CA ASN A 169 -11.17 79.15 -1.61
C ASN A 169 -12.19 78.05 -1.91
N SER A 170 -12.91 78.14 -3.04
CA SER A 170 -13.86 77.09 -3.46
C SER A 170 -13.14 75.75 -3.73
N TYR A 171 -11.94 75.78 -4.33
CA TYR A 171 -11.10 74.60 -4.52
C TYR A 171 -10.54 74.05 -3.20
N PHE A 172 -10.14 74.91 -2.27
CA PHE A 172 -9.70 74.56 -0.92
C PHE A 172 -10.82 73.87 -0.13
N THR A 173 -11.99 74.48 -0.04
CA THR A 173 -13.16 73.92 0.65
C THR A 173 -13.53 72.56 0.08
N ALA A 174 -13.59 72.41 -1.25
CA ALA A 174 -13.92 71.12 -1.85
C ALA A 174 -12.91 70.01 -1.51
N TYR A 175 -11.61 70.32 -1.42
CA TYR A 175 -10.61 69.33 -1.02
C TYR A 175 -10.63 69.03 0.48
N SER A 176 -10.78 70.06 1.31
CA SER A 176 -10.96 69.92 2.76
C SER A 176 -12.16 69.05 3.09
N ASP A 177 -13.32 69.29 2.45
CA ASP A 177 -14.53 68.48 2.62
C ASP A 177 -14.29 67.03 2.21
N LYS A 178 -13.51 66.78 1.16
CA LYS A 178 -13.11 65.43 0.76
C LYS A 178 -12.27 64.76 1.86
N LYS A 179 -11.21 65.41 2.33
CA LYS A 179 -10.34 64.88 3.41
C LYS A 179 -11.16 64.57 4.68
N ILE A 180 -12.09 65.44 5.05
CA ILE A 180 -13.01 65.20 6.18
C ILE A 180 -13.89 63.97 5.90
N LYS A 181 -14.50 63.87 4.71
CA LYS A 181 -15.32 62.71 4.33
C LYS A 181 -14.50 61.41 4.34
N ASP A 182 -13.28 61.42 3.82
CA ASP A 182 -12.39 60.26 3.78
C ASP A 182 -12.03 59.80 5.21
N PHE A 183 -11.69 60.74 6.10
CA PHE A 183 -11.42 60.43 7.51
C PHE A 183 -12.65 59.87 8.25
N VAL A 184 -13.82 60.48 8.04
CA VAL A 184 -15.09 60.00 8.61
C VAL A 184 -15.40 58.59 8.09
N ASN A 185 -15.21 58.34 6.80
CA ASN A 185 -15.40 57.02 6.20
C ASN A 185 -14.42 55.99 6.78
N GLN A 186 -13.14 56.35 6.96
CA GLN A 186 -12.15 55.48 7.57
C GLN A 186 -12.55 55.08 8.99
N LYS A 187 -12.99 56.02 9.82
CA LYS A 187 -13.48 55.73 11.18
C LYS A 187 -14.68 54.78 11.18
N LYS A 188 -15.65 55.00 10.28
CA LYS A 188 -16.79 54.08 10.10
C LYS A 188 -16.35 52.68 9.71
N THR A 189 -15.39 52.56 8.79
CA THR A 189 -14.84 51.27 8.37
C THR A 189 -14.14 50.55 9.52
N VAL A 190 -13.31 51.25 10.29
CA VAL A 190 -12.63 50.66 11.46
C VAL A 190 -13.64 50.17 12.50
N ALA A 191 -14.69 50.94 12.77
CA ALA A 191 -15.75 50.53 13.70
C ALA A 191 -16.52 49.29 13.21
N LEU A 192 -16.80 49.21 11.91
CA LEU A 192 -17.40 48.02 11.30
C LEU A 192 -16.48 46.80 11.40
N ILE A 193 -15.17 46.96 11.16
CA ILE A 193 -14.18 45.88 11.33
C ILE A 193 -14.16 45.40 12.79
N TYR A 194 -14.08 46.31 13.75
CA TYR A 194 -14.18 45.98 15.17
C TYR A 194 -15.44 45.18 15.48
N GLY A 195 -16.59 45.59 14.95
CA GLY A 195 -17.84 44.85 15.13
C GLY A 195 -17.80 43.45 14.51
N GLN A 196 -17.15 43.27 13.36
CA GLN A 196 -16.97 41.94 12.75
C GLN A 196 -16.02 41.05 13.56
N GLU A 197 -14.98 41.62 14.17
CA GLU A 197 -14.11 40.88 15.09
C GLU A 197 -14.89 40.38 16.31
N LYS A 198 -15.82 41.18 16.84
CA LYS A 198 -16.66 40.75 17.97
C LYS A 198 -17.63 39.62 17.61
N ILE A 199 -18.07 39.52 16.37
CA ILE A 199 -18.86 38.36 15.91
C ILE A 199 -18.04 37.07 16.01
N LYS A 200 -16.73 37.11 15.71
CA LYS A 200 -15.86 35.92 15.79
C LYS A 200 -15.68 35.41 17.22
N GLU A 201 -15.79 36.28 18.21
CA GLU A 201 -15.69 35.92 19.64
C GLU A 201 -16.94 35.17 20.16
N ILE A 202 -18.06 35.19 19.42
CA ILE A 202 -19.34 34.60 19.87
C ILE A 202 -19.21 33.11 20.17
N ALA A 203 -18.54 32.34 19.30
CA ALA A 203 -18.40 30.90 19.48
C ALA A 203 -17.66 30.57 20.79
N ASP A 204 -16.59 31.30 21.10
CA ASP A 204 -15.82 31.13 22.33
C ASP A 204 -16.62 31.54 23.57
N ILE A 205 -17.42 32.60 23.49
CA ILE A 205 -18.31 33.03 24.59
C ILE A 205 -19.36 31.94 24.87
N VAL A 206 -20.03 31.44 23.82
CA VAL A 206 -21.05 30.39 23.97
C VAL A 206 -20.43 29.09 24.49
N LYS A 207 -19.19 28.75 24.08
CA LYS A 207 -18.43 27.59 24.56
C LYS A 207 -17.86 27.76 25.98
N GLY A 208 -17.54 28.98 26.40
CA GLY A 208 -17.10 29.32 27.75
C GLY A 208 -18.20 29.15 28.79
N GLY A 209 -19.45 29.48 28.44
CA GLY A 209 -20.59 29.34 29.33
C GLY A 209 -20.83 30.55 30.24
N ASP A 210 -21.60 30.33 31.32
CA ASP A 210 -21.98 31.39 32.26
C ASP A 210 -20.72 31.94 33.00
N LEU A 211 -20.65 33.26 33.18
CA LEU A 211 -19.52 33.92 33.84
C LEU A 211 -19.88 34.19 35.32
N TYR A 212 -19.01 33.78 36.23
CA TYR A 212 -19.08 34.12 37.65
C TYR A 212 -18.30 35.41 37.89
N VAL A 213 -19.01 36.49 38.19
CA VAL A 213 -18.41 37.79 38.50
C VAL A 213 -18.38 37.94 40.01
N GLY A 214 -17.19 38.03 40.61
CA GLY A 214 -17.04 38.33 42.03
C GLY A 214 -17.60 39.72 42.32
N VAL A 215 -18.51 39.82 43.28
CA VAL A 215 -19.03 41.09 43.77
C VAL A 215 -18.26 41.43 45.03
N ASP A 216 -17.45 42.49 44.99
CA ASP A 216 -16.82 43.04 46.20
C ASP A 216 -17.95 43.57 47.10
N HIS A 217 -18.30 42.79 48.12
CA HIS A 217 -18.96 43.27 49.32
C HIS A 217 -18.00 43.01 50.47
N ASP A 218 -17.74 44.04 51.27
CA ASP A 218 -16.70 44.09 52.31
C ASP A 218 -16.73 42.95 53.37
N ASP A 219 -17.66 41.98 53.31
CA ASP A 219 -17.73 40.84 54.24
C ASP A 219 -18.38 39.54 53.66
N ASP A 220 -18.62 39.40 52.34
CA ASP A 220 -19.22 38.16 51.78
C ASP A 220 -18.75 37.87 50.33
N ASP A 221 -18.15 36.71 50.08
CA ASP A 221 -17.71 36.21 48.76
C ASP A 221 -18.93 35.85 47.89
N SER A 222 -19.75 36.84 47.54
CA SER A 222 -20.92 36.66 46.69
C SER A 222 -20.55 36.81 45.21
N TYR A 223 -21.05 35.89 44.38
CA TYR A 223 -20.84 35.91 42.93
C TYR A 223 -22.16 36.21 42.21
N GLU A 224 -22.14 37.14 41.26
CA GLU A 224 -23.21 37.31 40.29
C GLU A 224 -22.97 36.36 39.11
N ILE A 225 -23.95 35.52 38.78
CA ILE A 225 -23.89 34.65 37.60
C ILE A 225 -24.48 35.41 36.42
N ARG A 226 -23.66 35.70 35.41
CA ARG A 226 -24.13 36.24 34.12
C ARG A 226 -24.30 35.11 33.13
N THR A 227 -25.51 34.98 32.59
CA THR A 227 -25.80 33.98 31.57
C THR A 227 -25.11 34.32 30.25
N VAL A 228 -24.84 33.30 29.42
CA VAL A 228 -24.32 33.48 28.05
C VAL A 228 -25.11 34.53 27.27
N ASP A 229 -26.44 34.51 27.36
CA ASP A 229 -27.31 35.47 26.67
C ASP A 229 -27.10 36.90 27.17
N GLN A 230 -27.01 37.10 28.49
CA GLN A 230 -26.74 38.42 29.07
C GLN A 230 -25.37 38.96 28.65
N ILE A 231 -24.36 38.09 28.54
CA ILE A 231 -23.02 38.47 28.07
C ILE A 231 -23.08 38.90 26.60
N LEU A 232 -23.75 38.13 25.76
CA LEU A 232 -23.88 38.40 24.33
C LEU A 232 -24.71 39.67 24.07
N ASP A 233 -25.81 39.87 24.78
CA ASP A 233 -26.64 41.07 24.66
C ASP A 233 -25.88 42.33 25.08
N ALA A 234 -25.17 42.27 26.21
CA ALA A 234 -24.34 43.38 26.67
C ALA A 234 -23.25 43.72 25.65
N ARG A 235 -22.60 42.70 25.07
CA ARG A 235 -21.58 42.88 24.04
C ARG A 235 -22.16 43.45 22.75
N LYS A 236 -23.33 42.98 22.34
CA LYS A 236 -24.05 43.49 21.17
C LYS A 236 -24.36 44.97 21.33
N LEU A 237 -24.91 45.37 22.47
CA LEU A 237 -25.22 46.76 22.78
C LEU A 237 -23.96 47.63 22.83
N GLN A 238 -22.85 47.12 23.37
CA GLN A 238 -21.57 47.82 23.36
C GLN A 238 -21.10 48.13 21.93
N VAL A 239 -21.18 47.15 21.03
CA VAL A 239 -20.76 47.33 19.63
C VAL A 239 -21.72 48.27 18.89
N ILE A 240 -23.04 48.14 19.09
CA ILE A 240 -24.03 49.08 18.54
C ILE A 240 -23.74 50.52 19.00
N GLY A 241 -23.40 50.69 20.28
CA GLY A 241 -22.99 51.98 20.84
C GLY A 241 -21.78 52.57 20.09
N GLU A 242 -20.74 51.77 19.84
CA GLU A 242 -19.57 52.21 19.08
C GLU A 242 -19.91 52.55 17.63
N LEU A 243 -20.71 51.73 16.95
CA LEU A 243 -21.14 51.98 15.57
C LEU A 243 -21.95 53.28 15.46
N ASN A 244 -22.85 53.53 16.42
CA ASN A 244 -23.60 54.78 16.52
C ASN A 244 -22.68 55.98 16.76
N ASN A 245 -21.70 55.87 17.67
CA ASN A 245 -20.74 56.94 17.96
C ASN A 245 -19.93 57.36 16.73
N GLN A 246 -19.67 56.42 15.80
CA GLN A 246 -18.96 56.70 14.54
C GLN A 246 -19.90 57.11 13.38
N ASN A 247 -21.19 57.34 13.65
CA ASN A 247 -22.22 57.70 12.66
C ASN A 247 -22.37 56.67 11.52
N VAL A 248 -22.22 55.38 11.81
CA VAL A 248 -22.57 54.31 10.86
C VAL A 248 -24.09 54.35 10.60
N SER A 249 -24.53 54.06 9.38
CA SER A 249 -25.95 54.15 9.04
C SER A 249 -26.78 53.06 9.73
N SER A 250 -28.04 53.36 10.05
CA SER A 250 -28.95 52.41 10.70
C SER A 250 -29.12 51.12 9.90
N GLU A 251 -29.10 51.18 8.57
CA GLU A 251 -29.18 49.99 7.72
C GLU A 251 -27.97 49.07 7.91
N LYS A 252 -26.76 49.66 8.02
CA LYS A 252 -25.53 48.89 8.24
C LYS A 252 -25.44 48.32 9.65
N ILE A 253 -25.96 49.05 10.63
CA ILE A 253 -26.08 48.54 12.01
C ILE A 253 -27.08 47.38 12.07
N ALA A 254 -28.22 47.49 11.39
CA ALA A 254 -29.19 46.41 11.29
C ALA A 254 -28.61 45.17 10.58
N GLU A 255 -27.88 45.36 9.47
CA GLU A 255 -27.18 44.27 8.78
C GLU A 255 -26.17 43.56 9.70
N TRP A 256 -25.36 44.32 10.45
CA TRP A 256 -24.43 43.76 11.43
C TRP A 256 -25.16 43.06 12.58
N SER A 257 -26.23 43.64 13.10
CA SER A 257 -27.04 43.08 14.19
C SER A 257 -27.65 41.74 13.80
N ASN A 258 -28.17 41.61 12.57
CA ASN A 258 -28.71 40.34 12.09
C ASN A 258 -27.62 39.28 11.99
N LYS A 259 -26.43 39.64 11.47
CA LYS A 259 -25.28 38.73 11.42
C LYS A 259 -24.82 38.28 12.81
N TRP A 260 -24.87 39.18 13.79
CA TRP A 260 -24.61 38.86 15.19
C TRP A 260 -25.60 37.79 15.69
N ASP A 261 -26.90 38.02 15.50
CA ASP A 261 -27.96 37.10 15.96
C ASP A 261 -27.87 35.72 15.29
N ASP A 262 -27.61 35.70 13.97
CA ASP A 262 -27.41 34.47 13.22
C ASP A 262 -26.23 33.66 13.75
N GLU A 263 -25.09 34.31 14.04
CA GLU A 263 -23.91 33.62 14.57
C GLU A 263 -24.11 33.18 16.03
N VAL A 264 -24.88 33.92 16.85
CA VAL A 264 -25.29 33.46 18.19
C VAL A 264 -26.09 32.17 18.10
N ILE A 265 -27.11 32.12 17.23
CA ILE A 265 -27.94 30.92 17.02
C ILE A 265 -27.08 29.75 16.57
N LYS A 266 -26.21 29.97 15.58
CA LYS A 266 -25.33 28.94 15.04
C LYS A 266 -24.35 28.42 16.11
N ALA A 267 -23.72 29.31 16.88
CA ALA A 267 -22.80 28.91 17.95
C ALA A 267 -23.51 28.08 19.03
N LYS A 268 -24.75 28.44 19.39
CA LYS A 268 -25.59 27.66 20.31
C LYS A 268 -25.90 26.27 19.77
N GLN A 269 -26.37 26.17 18.52
CA GLN A 269 -26.64 24.88 17.87
C GLN A 269 -25.38 24.00 17.82
N ASN A 270 -24.21 24.58 17.51
CA ASN A 270 -22.95 23.84 17.48
C ASN A 270 -22.58 23.28 18.85
N VAL A 271 -22.71 24.05 19.94
CA VAL A 271 -22.41 23.54 21.30
C VAL A 271 -23.34 22.40 21.70
N LEU A 272 -24.63 22.46 21.31
CA LEU A 272 -25.57 21.36 21.54
C LEU A 272 -25.23 20.13 20.70
N TYR A 273 -24.81 20.33 19.45
CA TYR A 273 -24.42 19.24 18.54
C TYR A 273 -23.10 18.58 18.98
N ASP A 274 -22.11 19.37 19.41
CA ASP A 274 -20.83 18.90 19.95
C ASP A 274 -21.01 18.06 21.23
N TYR A 275 -22.10 18.25 21.97
CA TYR A 275 -22.43 17.40 23.11
C TYR A 275 -22.82 15.99 22.67
N VAL A 276 -23.64 15.85 21.62
CA VAL A 276 -24.07 14.53 21.13
C VAL A 276 -23.02 13.86 20.27
N ASN A 277 -22.26 14.62 19.49
CA ASN A 277 -21.31 14.11 18.50
C ASN A 277 -19.93 13.70 19.07
N GLN A 278 -19.90 13.22 20.31
CA GLN A 278 -18.68 12.70 20.94
C GLN A 278 -18.55 11.21 20.67
N ASP A 279 -17.32 10.71 20.52
CA ASP A 279 -17.07 9.28 20.25
C ASP A 279 -17.62 8.38 21.37
N GLU A 280 -17.58 8.86 22.62
CA GLU A 280 -18.14 8.17 23.79
C GLU A 280 -19.67 8.03 23.75
N ASN A 281 -20.36 8.76 22.88
CA ASN A 281 -21.80 8.65 22.69
C ASN A 281 -22.17 7.69 21.54
N LYS A 282 -21.18 7.17 20.80
CA LYS A 282 -21.33 6.30 19.62
C LYS A 282 -20.87 4.86 19.87
N VAL A 283 -20.79 4.44 21.13
CA VAL A 283 -20.22 3.13 21.51
C VAL A 283 -21.17 1.97 21.23
N ASP A 284 -22.47 2.17 21.42
CA ASP A 284 -23.50 1.17 21.15
C ASP A 284 -24.86 1.83 20.86
N GLY A 285 -25.81 1.06 20.34
CA GLY A 285 -27.15 1.56 19.99
C GLY A 285 -27.98 2.06 21.17
N THR A 286 -27.71 1.58 22.40
CA THR A 286 -28.42 2.05 23.60
C THR A 286 -27.94 3.44 23.98
N THR A 287 -26.64 3.67 23.92
CA THR A 287 -25.98 4.94 24.19
C THR A 287 -26.38 5.98 23.15
N ILE A 288 -26.35 5.62 21.86
CA ILE A 288 -26.82 6.49 20.76
C ILE A 288 -28.28 6.93 21.02
N THR A 289 -29.17 5.99 21.33
CA THR A 289 -30.58 6.30 21.62
C THR A 289 -30.74 7.21 22.84
N LYS A 290 -29.96 6.96 23.90
CA LYS A 290 -29.99 7.77 25.11
C LYS A 290 -29.65 9.24 24.81
N TYR A 291 -28.51 9.50 24.18
CA TYR A 291 -28.07 10.87 23.89
C TYR A 291 -28.94 11.56 22.83
N PHE A 292 -29.47 10.81 21.86
CA PHE A 292 -30.51 11.30 20.95
C PHE A 292 -31.72 11.80 21.73
N GLU A 293 -32.32 10.97 22.58
CA GLU A 293 -33.53 11.33 23.31
C GLU A 293 -33.31 12.49 24.30
N GLU A 294 -32.13 12.58 24.90
CA GLU A 294 -31.76 13.70 25.77
C GLU A 294 -31.71 15.04 25.02
N ALA A 295 -31.08 15.05 23.85
CA ALA A 295 -30.95 16.24 23.02
C ALA A 295 -32.27 16.61 22.36
N ASP A 296 -33.05 15.62 21.90
CA ASP A 296 -34.37 15.80 21.32
C ASP A 296 -35.37 16.38 22.34
N LYS A 297 -35.34 15.90 23.58
CA LYS A 297 -36.20 16.47 24.64
C LYS A 297 -35.66 17.77 25.22
N GLY A 298 -34.46 18.20 24.83
CA GLY A 298 -33.77 19.35 25.41
C GLY A 298 -33.40 19.19 26.89
N ASN A 299 -33.31 17.96 27.38
CA ASN A 299 -33.13 17.67 28.81
C ASN A 299 -31.65 17.56 29.21
N PHE A 300 -30.73 17.18 28.32
CA PHE A 300 -29.26 17.15 28.54
C PHE A 300 -28.86 16.81 29.99
N GLU A 301 -29.01 15.54 30.41
CA GLU A 301 -29.00 15.10 31.82
C GLU A 301 -27.94 15.81 32.70
N ASN A 302 -28.38 16.44 33.81
CA ASN A 302 -27.53 17.20 34.77
C ASN A 302 -26.73 18.40 34.18
N ASN A 303 -26.88 18.73 32.90
CA ASN A 303 -26.21 19.85 32.26
C ASN A 303 -27.16 21.05 32.09
N ASP A 304 -27.40 21.77 33.18
CA ASP A 304 -28.31 22.93 33.18
C ASP A 304 -27.90 24.04 32.21
N ARG A 305 -26.60 24.10 31.86
CA ARG A 305 -26.10 25.04 30.86
C ARG A 305 -26.63 24.69 29.46
N LEU A 306 -26.54 23.43 29.03
CA LEU A 306 -27.04 23.03 27.72
C LEU A 306 -28.57 23.16 27.63
N LYS A 307 -29.29 22.87 28.71
CA LYS A 307 -30.74 23.13 28.80
C LYS A 307 -31.07 24.60 28.58
N LYS A 308 -30.35 25.52 29.24
CA LYS A 308 -30.55 26.97 29.05
C LYS A 308 -30.26 27.37 27.60
N ILE A 309 -29.16 26.88 27.01
CA ILE A 309 -28.82 27.15 25.60
C ILE A 309 -29.93 26.67 24.67
N TYR A 310 -30.40 25.44 24.83
CA TYR A 310 -31.49 24.89 24.03
C TYR A 310 -32.80 25.69 24.19
N ASN A 311 -33.18 26.02 25.42
CA ASN A 311 -34.39 26.79 25.69
C ASN A 311 -34.34 28.22 25.15
N SER A 312 -33.13 28.78 24.98
CA SER A 312 -32.92 30.11 24.39
C SER A 312 -32.97 30.15 22.86
N LEU A 313 -33.00 28.99 22.18
CA LEU A 313 -33.12 28.93 20.73
C LEU A 313 -34.56 29.27 20.29
N PRO A 314 -34.74 29.99 19.17
CA PRO A 314 -36.04 30.12 18.52
C PRO A 314 -36.63 28.76 18.11
N GLU A 315 -37.96 28.62 18.07
CA GLU A 315 -38.62 27.34 17.77
C GLU A 315 -38.30 26.79 16.38
N ASP A 316 -38.17 27.65 15.36
CA ASP A 316 -37.72 27.28 14.02
C ASP A 316 -36.28 26.73 14.05
N LYS A 317 -35.42 27.27 14.92
CA LYS A 317 -34.03 26.86 15.08
C LYS A 317 -33.86 25.62 15.95
N LYS A 318 -34.79 25.35 16.86
CA LYS A 318 -34.91 24.04 17.51
C LYS A 318 -35.24 22.97 16.48
N LYS A 319 -36.21 23.23 15.59
CA LYS A 319 -36.54 22.32 14.49
C LYS A 319 -35.33 22.00 13.61
N GLU A 320 -34.58 23.01 13.17
CA GLU A 320 -33.34 22.79 12.42
C GLU A 320 -32.28 21.98 13.19
N PHE A 321 -32.26 22.09 14.53
CA PHE A 321 -31.39 21.27 15.37
C PHE A 321 -31.87 19.82 15.46
N HIS A 322 -33.18 19.57 15.55
CA HIS A 322 -33.74 18.21 15.50
C HIS A 322 -33.42 17.52 14.18
N ASP A 323 -33.56 18.22 13.05
CA ASP A 323 -33.24 17.65 11.73
C ASP A 323 -31.76 17.18 11.68
N LYS A 324 -30.83 17.97 12.23
CA LYS A 324 -29.41 17.58 12.36
C LYS A 324 -29.18 16.43 13.34
N LEU A 325 -30.02 16.33 14.38
CA LEU A 325 -29.93 15.28 15.38
C LEU A 325 -30.39 13.92 14.81
N ASP A 326 -31.43 13.93 13.97
CA ASP A 326 -31.87 12.77 13.21
C ASP A 326 -30.77 12.28 12.26
N GLU A 327 -30.16 13.19 11.48
CA GLU A 327 -29.01 12.87 10.62
C GLU A 327 -27.86 12.26 11.42
N TRP A 328 -27.50 12.85 12.58
CA TRP A 328 -26.46 12.32 13.46
C TRP A 328 -26.77 10.90 13.95
N LYS A 329 -28.02 10.61 14.31
CA LYS A 329 -28.43 9.29 14.79
C LYS A 329 -28.28 8.24 13.68
N ASP A 330 -28.77 8.55 12.48
CA ASP A 330 -28.67 7.65 11.33
C ASP A 330 -27.20 7.38 10.96
N ASP A 331 -26.36 8.41 10.94
CA ASP A 331 -24.92 8.29 10.69
C ASP A 331 -24.24 7.45 11.79
N ALA A 332 -24.57 7.67 13.06
CA ALA A 332 -23.99 6.90 14.17
C ALA A 332 -24.36 5.41 14.12
N TYR A 333 -25.59 5.06 13.72
CA TYR A 333 -25.99 3.67 13.51
C TYR A 333 -25.28 3.03 12.31
N LYS A 334 -25.11 3.79 11.23
CA LYS A 334 -24.36 3.33 10.05
C LYS A 334 -22.91 3.03 10.41
N ASP A 335 -22.22 3.93 11.10
CA ASP A 335 -20.85 3.73 11.56
C ASP A 335 -20.71 2.50 12.47
N LEU A 336 -21.69 2.24 13.33
CA LEU A 336 -21.72 1.05 14.19
C LEU A 336 -21.88 -0.23 13.36
N THR A 337 -22.79 -0.23 12.38
CA THR A 337 -23.03 -1.37 11.49
C THR A 337 -21.80 -1.69 10.65
N GLU A 338 -21.14 -0.67 10.08
CA GLU A 338 -19.91 -0.86 9.30
C GLU A 338 -18.76 -1.43 10.15
N LYS A 339 -18.66 -1.03 11.42
CA LYS A 339 -17.68 -1.62 12.36
C LYS A 339 -17.98 -3.09 12.67
N GLU A 340 -19.24 -3.44 12.87
CA GLU A 340 -19.66 -4.83 13.08
C GLU A 340 -19.38 -5.69 11.84
N GLU A 341 -19.71 -5.18 10.64
CA GLU A 341 -19.43 -5.87 9.37
C GLU A 341 -17.94 -6.06 9.10
N MET A 342 -17.09 -5.07 9.44
CA MET A 342 -15.63 -5.21 9.33
C MET A 342 -15.07 -6.29 10.27
N LEU A 343 -15.56 -6.37 11.51
CA LEU A 343 -15.16 -7.42 12.46
C LEU A 343 -15.56 -8.82 11.98
N GLU A 344 -16.76 -8.95 11.38
CA GLU A 344 -17.19 -10.20 10.75
C GLU A 344 -16.34 -10.57 9.54
N PHE A 345 -15.95 -9.58 8.72
CA PHE A 345 -15.08 -9.79 7.55
C PHE A 345 -13.68 -10.27 7.97
N ASP A 346 -13.03 -9.62 8.92
CA ASP A 346 -11.71 -10.01 9.43
C ASP A 346 -11.73 -11.43 10.01
N THR A 347 -12.77 -11.76 10.77
CA THR A 347 -12.98 -13.10 11.32
C THR A 347 -13.09 -14.17 10.24
N LYS A 348 -13.70 -13.83 9.10
CA LYS A 348 -13.85 -14.73 7.96
C LYS A 348 -12.55 -14.88 7.18
N ASP A 349 -11.79 -13.81 6.97
CA ASP A 349 -10.51 -13.85 6.27
C ASP A 349 -9.49 -14.72 7.04
N ASP A 350 -9.44 -14.61 8.36
CA ASP A 350 -8.64 -15.49 9.23
C ASP A 350 -9.03 -16.97 9.09
N GLN A 351 -10.34 -17.26 9.02
CA GLN A 351 -10.84 -18.63 8.83
C GLN A 351 -10.46 -19.18 7.46
N ASP A 352 -10.61 -18.39 6.40
CA ASP A 352 -10.30 -18.77 5.01
C ASP A 352 -8.78 -18.99 4.82
N ASP A 353 -7.92 -18.17 5.44
CA ASP A 353 -6.47 -18.34 5.43
C ASP A 353 -6.02 -19.61 6.16
N LEU A 354 -6.55 -19.87 7.37
CA LEU A 354 -6.27 -21.11 8.10
C LEU A 354 -6.69 -22.35 7.32
N GLN A 355 -7.89 -22.32 6.72
CA GLN A 355 -8.39 -23.41 5.87
C GLN A 355 -7.47 -23.64 4.66
N THR A 356 -7.04 -22.57 4.00
CA THR A 356 -6.14 -22.63 2.83
C THR A 356 -4.77 -23.21 3.19
N LYS A 357 -4.17 -22.75 4.30
CA LYS A 357 -2.91 -23.28 4.81
C LYS A 357 -3.01 -24.76 5.16
N TYR A 358 -4.12 -25.17 5.78
CA TYR A 358 -4.36 -26.56 6.14
C TYR A 358 -4.41 -27.47 4.90
N TYR A 359 -5.22 -27.13 3.90
CA TYR A 359 -5.33 -27.94 2.68
C TYR A 359 -4.04 -27.95 1.87
N THR A 360 -3.24 -26.88 1.95
CA THR A 360 -1.90 -26.84 1.35
C THR A 360 -0.95 -27.82 2.06
N ALA A 361 -0.89 -27.79 3.39
CA ALA A 361 -0.08 -28.72 4.18
C ALA A 361 -0.50 -30.18 3.95
N LYS A 362 -1.81 -30.45 3.83
CA LYS A 362 -2.35 -31.76 3.45
C LYS A 362 -1.87 -32.21 2.08
N ARG A 363 -1.95 -31.34 1.06
CA ARG A 363 -1.49 -31.64 -0.31
C ARG A 363 0.01 -31.93 -0.36
N GLU A 364 0.79 -31.26 0.48
CA GLU A 364 2.24 -31.45 0.59
C GLU A 364 2.64 -32.64 1.46
N GLY A 365 1.69 -33.31 2.12
CA GLY A 365 1.95 -34.43 3.02
C GLY A 365 2.61 -34.00 4.34
N ASN A 366 2.50 -32.73 4.73
CA ASN A 366 3.11 -32.18 5.94
C ASN A 366 2.18 -32.35 7.15
N PHE A 367 2.25 -33.53 7.77
CA PHE A 367 1.42 -33.88 8.94
C PHE A 367 1.56 -32.90 10.12
N THR A 368 2.80 -32.49 10.44
CA THR A 368 3.07 -31.62 11.60
C THR A 368 2.42 -30.25 11.43
N LEU A 369 2.55 -29.65 10.24
CA LEU A 369 1.93 -28.36 9.93
C LEU A 369 0.40 -28.47 9.85
N ALA A 370 -0.13 -29.52 9.20
CA ALA A 370 -1.57 -29.74 9.16
C ALA A 370 -2.17 -29.87 10.57
N LYS A 371 -1.48 -30.57 11.48
CA LYS A 371 -1.90 -30.71 12.88
C LYS A 371 -1.86 -29.39 13.65
N SER A 372 -0.83 -28.55 13.48
CA SER A 372 -0.77 -27.27 14.17
C SER A 372 -1.88 -26.32 13.71
N LEU A 373 -2.19 -26.31 12.41
CA LEU A 373 -3.25 -25.47 11.83
C LEU A 373 -4.65 -25.88 12.31
N VAL A 374 -4.90 -27.19 12.49
CA VAL A 374 -6.14 -27.67 13.14
C VAL A 374 -6.24 -27.18 14.58
N GLU A 375 -5.13 -27.17 15.33
CA GLU A 375 -5.10 -26.68 16.70
C GLU A 375 -5.30 -25.16 16.80
N GLU A 376 -4.73 -24.38 15.88
CA GLU A 376 -4.94 -22.93 15.76
C GLU A 376 -6.41 -22.61 15.44
N ALA A 377 -7.08 -23.44 14.64
CA ALA A 377 -8.50 -23.27 14.31
C ALA A 377 -9.46 -23.45 15.50
N LYS A 378 -9.01 -23.89 16.70
CA LYS A 378 -9.85 -24.12 17.88
C LYS A 378 -10.67 -22.93 18.34
N ILE A 379 -10.20 -21.71 18.06
CA ILE A 379 -10.93 -20.48 18.38
C ILE A 379 -12.20 -20.31 17.52
N TYR A 380 -12.30 -21.03 16.41
CA TYR A 380 -13.42 -21.02 15.46
C TYR A 380 -14.13 -22.39 15.46
N ASP A 381 -15.15 -22.56 16.32
CA ASP A 381 -15.80 -23.87 16.59
C ASP A 381 -16.23 -24.65 15.33
N LYS A 382 -16.78 -23.96 14.31
CA LYS A 382 -17.21 -24.59 13.05
C LYS A 382 -16.02 -25.06 12.21
N LEU A 383 -15.03 -24.18 11.99
CA LEU A 383 -13.84 -24.50 11.20
C LEU A 383 -13.02 -25.61 11.87
N TYR A 384 -12.85 -25.54 13.19
CA TYR A 384 -12.17 -26.57 13.96
C TYR A 384 -12.77 -27.96 13.75
N LYS A 385 -14.11 -28.07 13.78
CA LYS A 385 -14.82 -29.35 13.55
C LYS A 385 -14.54 -29.88 12.14
N GLU A 386 -14.66 -29.02 11.12
CA GLU A 386 -14.41 -29.40 9.73
C GLU A 386 -12.97 -29.90 9.53
N LEU A 387 -11.97 -29.09 9.94
CA LEU A 387 -10.57 -29.44 9.75
C LEU A 387 -10.15 -30.66 10.58
N SER A 388 -10.70 -30.82 11.79
CA SER A 388 -10.42 -31.99 12.63
C SER A 388 -10.94 -33.29 12.04
N GLU A 389 -12.13 -33.27 11.43
CA GLU A 389 -12.71 -34.44 10.76
C GLU A 389 -11.89 -34.83 9.54
N ASP A 390 -11.56 -33.86 8.67
CA ASP A 390 -10.73 -34.10 7.49
C ASP A 390 -9.33 -34.59 7.84
N PHE A 391 -8.71 -34.03 8.90
CA PHE A 391 -7.37 -34.42 9.35
C PHE A 391 -7.35 -35.88 9.84
N ARG A 392 -8.35 -36.29 10.61
CA ARG A 392 -8.49 -37.69 11.07
C ARG A 392 -8.67 -38.65 9.91
N GLN A 393 -9.39 -38.25 8.86
CA GLN A 393 -9.51 -39.08 7.66
C GLN A 393 -8.16 -39.20 6.95
N ALA A 394 -7.46 -38.08 6.78
CA ALA A 394 -6.17 -38.00 6.12
C ALA A 394 -5.02 -38.71 6.87
N GLU A 395 -5.11 -38.84 8.20
CA GLU A 395 -4.20 -39.67 9.02
C GLU A 395 -4.37 -41.18 8.73
N ASN A 396 -5.56 -41.58 8.30
CA ASN A 396 -5.93 -42.98 8.10
C ASN A 396 -5.81 -43.45 6.65
N ASP A 397 -5.98 -42.56 5.66
CA ASP A 397 -5.62 -42.83 4.28
C ASP A 397 -4.17 -42.36 4.01
N ALA A 398 -3.51 -42.91 3.00
CA ALA A 398 -2.07 -42.72 2.77
C ALA A 398 -1.65 -41.28 2.38
N THR A 399 -2.48 -40.27 2.67
CA THR A 399 -2.30 -38.86 2.31
C THR A 399 -1.03 -38.27 2.92
N PHE A 400 -0.71 -38.63 4.17
CA PHE A 400 0.49 -38.17 4.86
C PHE A 400 1.68 -39.13 4.78
N ASP A 401 1.61 -40.17 3.93
CA ASP A 401 2.73 -41.09 3.76
C ASP A 401 3.95 -40.37 3.17
N ASN A 402 5.08 -40.45 3.88
CA ASN A 402 6.35 -39.97 3.35
C ASN A 402 6.82 -40.90 2.23
N ARG A 403 6.79 -40.39 0.99
CA ARG A 403 7.09 -41.17 -0.22
C ARG A 403 8.45 -41.85 -0.19
N ASP A 404 9.49 -41.16 0.28
CA ASP A 404 10.84 -41.72 0.34
C ASP A 404 10.93 -42.86 1.35
N THR A 405 10.28 -42.70 2.50
CA THR A 405 10.20 -43.75 3.52
C THR A 405 9.44 -44.96 3.00
N VAL A 406 8.30 -44.75 2.34
CA VAL A 406 7.55 -45.84 1.69
C VAL A 406 8.39 -46.54 0.63
N ALA A 407 9.16 -45.81 -0.18
CA ALA A 407 10.05 -46.39 -1.18
C ALA A 407 11.15 -47.24 -0.53
N ILE A 408 11.86 -46.72 0.48
CA ILE A 408 12.93 -47.43 1.21
C ILE A 408 12.40 -48.73 1.85
N LEU A 409 11.21 -48.67 2.46
CA LEU A 409 10.61 -49.85 3.06
C LEU A 409 10.19 -50.88 2.00
N ASN A 410 9.61 -50.45 0.87
CA ASN A 410 9.29 -51.36 -0.22
C ASN A 410 10.56 -51.98 -0.84
N ASP A 411 11.65 -51.23 -0.99
CA ASP A 411 12.92 -51.76 -1.48
C ASP A 411 13.49 -52.82 -0.52
N SER A 412 13.43 -52.55 0.79
CA SER A 412 13.83 -53.51 1.83
C SER A 412 12.93 -54.77 1.83
N LEU A 413 11.63 -54.59 1.54
CA LEU A 413 10.70 -55.70 1.37
C LEU A 413 11.10 -56.56 0.17
N VAL A 414 11.40 -55.96 -0.98
CA VAL A 414 11.83 -56.70 -2.18
C VAL A 414 13.13 -57.46 -1.94
N GLN A 415 14.08 -56.85 -1.22
CA GLN A 415 15.34 -57.49 -0.85
C GLN A 415 15.18 -58.59 0.21
N GLY A 416 14.00 -58.69 0.83
CA GLY A 416 13.70 -59.66 1.87
C GLY A 416 14.42 -59.40 3.18
N THR A 417 14.78 -58.13 3.43
CA THR A 417 15.47 -57.64 4.63
C THR A 417 14.58 -56.78 5.54
N LEU A 418 13.38 -56.43 5.09
CA LEU A 418 12.47 -55.60 5.88
C LEU A 418 11.97 -56.32 7.13
N THR A 419 12.08 -55.64 8.27
CA THR A 419 11.56 -56.11 9.57
C THR A 419 10.22 -55.45 9.92
N ILE A 420 9.46 -56.08 10.81
CA ILE A 420 8.20 -55.51 11.31
C ILE A 420 8.47 -54.28 12.18
N SER A 421 9.59 -54.28 12.92
CA SER A 421 10.02 -53.15 13.75
C SER A 421 10.26 -51.87 12.94
N GLU A 422 10.92 -51.95 11.79
CA GLU A 422 11.18 -50.79 10.92
C GLU A 422 9.88 -50.14 10.42
N ILE A 423 8.90 -50.96 10.03
CA ILE A 423 7.57 -50.46 9.61
C ILE A 423 6.87 -49.76 10.78
N LYS A 424 6.90 -50.35 11.98
CA LYS A 424 6.28 -49.75 13.18
C LYS A 424 6.97 -48.45 13.56
N GLN A 425 8.29 -48.37 13.43
CA GLN A 425 9.06 -47.16 13.73
C GLN A 425 8.71 -46.02 12.76
N ALA A 426 8.69 -46.30 11.45
CA ALA A 426 8.30 -45.31 10.45
C ALA A 426 6.88 -44.76 10.68
N HIS A 427 5.94 -45.59 11.14
CA HIS A 427 4.61 -45.12 11.55
C HIS A 427 4.64 -44.25 12.83
N ARG A 428 5.42 -44.63 13.84
CA ARG A 428 5.58 -43.81 15.07
C ARG A 428 6.21 -42.45 14.78
N ASP A 429 7.11 -42.40 13.81
CA ASP A 429 7.75 -41.16 13.34
C ASP A 429 6.85 -40.35 12.41
N LEU A 430 5.56 -40.73 12.29
CA LEU A 430 4.54 -40.05 11.48
C LEU A 430 4.89 -40.02 9.97
N LYS A 431 5.67 -41.00 9.51
CA LYS A 431 6.07 -41.14 8.10
C LYS A 431 5.19 -42.11 7.32
N LEU A 432 4.32 -42.86 8.00
CA LEU A 432 3.38 -43.80 7.41
C LEU A 432 2.01 -43.67 8.05
N SER A 433 0.97 -43.71 7.26
CA SER A 433 -0.41 -43.95 7.67
C SER A 433 -0.57 -45.34 8.28
N ALA A 434 -1.63 -45.48 9.09
CA ALA A 434 -1.99 -46.77 9.66
C ALA A 434 -2.25 -47.83 8.57
N LYS A 435 -2.91 -47.44 7.47
CA LYS A 435 -3.22 -48.31 6.34
C LYS A 435 -1.95 -48.89 5.70
N THR A 436 -0.98 -48.04 5.38
CA THR A 436 0.26 -48.48 4.72
C THR A 436 1.13 -49.33 5.64
N LYS A 437 1.17 -49.01 6.94
CA LYS A 437 1.82 -49.86 7.96
C LYS A 437 1.26 -51.29 7.93
N TYR A 438 -0.06 -51.46 8.01
CA TYR A 438 -0.65 -52.80 8.05
C TYR A 438 -0.43 -53.57 6.74
N ALA A 439 -0.55 -52.89 5.59
CA ALA A 439 -0.29 -53.50 4.29
C ALA A 439 1.17 -53.99 4.14
N LEU A 440 2.16 -53.25 4.64
CA LEU A 440 3.57 -53.67 4.60
C LEU A 440 3.84 -54.86 5.54
N ILE A 441 3.25 -54.87 6.75
CA ILE A 441 3.40 -55.99 7.70
C ILE A 441 2.87 -57.29 7.10
N GLU A 442 1.70 -57.26 6.47
CA GLU A 442 1.10 -58.42 5.81
C GLU A 442 2.00 -58.98 4.70
N LYS A 443 2.62 -58.10 3.92
CA LYS A 443 3.57 -58.50 2.87
C LYS A 443 4.84 -59.14 3.45
N VAL A 444 5.39 -58.61 4.55
CA VAL A 444 6.56 -59.21 5.23
C VAL A 444 6.25 -60.62 5.72
N ILE A 445 5.10 -60.82 6.39
CA ILE A 445 4.68 -62.13 6.88
C ILE A 445 4.56 -63.12 5.72
N THR A 446 3.87 -62.72 4.65
CA THR A 446 3.73 -63.55 3.43
C THR A 446 5.08 -63.93 2.82
N GLN A 447 6.03 -63.00 2.80
CA GLN A 447 7.37 -63.25 2.28
C GLN A 447 8.14 -64.25 3.15
N LYS A 448 8.07 -64.12 4.48
CA LYS A 448 8.69 -65.07 5.44
C LYS A 448 8.16 -66.49 5.23
N ASP A 449 6.84 -66.65 5.09
CA ASP A 449 6.20 -67.95 4.86
C ASP A 449 6.66 -68.60 3.55
N ASN A 450 6.72 -67.82 2.47
CA ASN A 450 7.22 -68.30 1.18
C ASN A 450 8.70 -68.72 1.27
N LYS A 451 9.51 -67.95 2.01
CA LYS A 451 10.93 -68.26 2.17
C LYS A 451 11.18 -69.49 3.03
N TRP A 452 10.38 -69.70 4.07
CA TRP A 452 10.42 -70.94 4.85
C TRP A 452 10.15 -72.17 3.99
N LYS A 453 9.12 -72.15 3.14
CA LYS A 453 8.84 -73.27 2.20
C LYS A 453 10.02 -73.57 1.29
N ALA A 454 10.67 -72.54 0.76
CA ALA A 454 11.84 -72.68 -0.09
C ALA A 454 13.07 -73.21 0.67
N ALA A 455 13.25 -72.77 1.92
CA ALA A 455 14.30 -73.24 2.82
C ALA A 455 14.11 -74.72 3.21
N ASP A 456 12.88 -75.11 3.55
CA ASP A 456 12.53 -76.51 3.85
C ASP A 456 12.78 -77.43 2.65
N ALA A 457 12.38 -77.02 1.44
CA ALA A 457 12.66 -77.76 0.21
C ALA A 457 14.17 -77.91 -0.07
N TYR A 458 14.94 -76.86 0.17
CA TYR A 458 16.41 -76.91 0.06
C TYR A 458 17.03 -77.92 1.05
N MET A 459 16.55 -77.95 2.29
CA MET A 459 17.03 -78.91 3.29
C MET A 459 16.69 -80.35 2.88
N ARG A 460 15.46 -80.63 2.43
CA ARG A 460 15.08 -81.96 1.93
C ARG A 460 16.07 -82.50 0.90
N LYS A 461 16.38 -81.67 -0.11
CA LYS A 461 17.34 -82.01 -1.16
C LYS A 461 18.74 -82.27 -0.61
N SER A 462 19.20 -81.44 0.32
CA SER A 462 20.56 -81.54 0.88
C SER A 462 20.75 -82.81 1.71
N PHE A 463 19.70 -83.29 2.38
CA PHE A 463 19.70 -84.54 3.15
C PHE A 463 19.40 -85.79 2.31
N GLY A 464 19.36 -85.68 0.98
CA GLY A 464 19.13 -86.82 0.08
C GLY A 464 17.70 -87.37 0.10
N TYR A 465 16.72 -86.58 0.58
CA TYR A 465 15.31 -86.95 0.56
C TYR A 465 14.65 -86.38 -0.72
N PRO A 466 14.27 -87.22 -1.71
CA PRO A 466 13.73 -86.74 -2.97
C PRO A 466 12.36 -86.10 -2.80
N ASP A 467 12.05 -85.12 -3.65
CA ASP A 467 10.70 -84.57 -3.77
C ASP A 467 9.69 -85.68 -4.13
N LEU A 468 8.46 -85.50 -3.66
CA LEU A 468 7.35 -86.45 -3.46
C LEU A 468 6.99 -87.48 -4.57
N ASP A 469 7.70 -87.53 -5.70
CA ASP A 469 7.40 -88.44 -6.83
C ASP A 469 8.31 -89.68 -6.95
N MET A 470 9.36 -89.84 -6.13
CA MET A 470 10.25 -91.03 -6.19
C MET A 470 10.44 -91.77 -4.84
N ALA A 471 9.50 -91.65 -3.91
CA ALA A 471 9.60 -92.22 -2.56
C ALA A 471 9.38 -93.76 -2.47
N ALA A 472 9.32 -94.47 -3.59
CA ALA A 472 9.17 -95.92 -3.58
C ALA A 472 10.50 -96.58 -3.98
N PHE A 473 11.07 -97.39 -3.07
CA PHE A 473 12.15 -98.38 -3.29
C PHE A 473 13.62 -97.97 -3.03
N ALA A 474 13.95 -97.50 -1.82
CA ALA A 474 15.30 -97.67 -1.26
C ALA A 474 15.28 -97.87 0.27
N GLU A 475 16.01 -98.86 0.79
CA GLU A 475 16.12 -99.16 2.24
C GLU A 475 16.76 -98.02 3.07
N GLU A 476 17.43 -97.05 2.43
CA GLU A 476 18.10 -95.91 3.07
C GLU A 476 17.16 -94.68 3.31
N ALA A 477 15.93 -94.67 2.76
CA ALA A 477 15.00 -93.54 2.83
C ALA A 477 14.50 -93.14 4.26
N PRO A 478 14.28 -94.06 5.22
CA PRO A 478 13.78 -93.69 6.56
C PRO A 478 14.80 -92.91 7.40
N VAL A 479 16.10 -93.18 7.22
CA VAL A 479 17.18 -92.53 7.99
C VAL A 479 17.40 -91.10 7.53
N ALA A 480 17.42 -90.88 6.21
CA ALA A 480 17.53 -89.55 5.61
C ALA A 480 16.33 -88.65 6.00
N TYR A 481 15.12 -89.20 5.97
CA TYR A 481 13.90 -88.48 6.39
C TYR A 481 13.95 -88.02 7.85
N ASN A 482 14.37 -88.90 8.77
CA ASN A 482 14.45 -88.55 10.20
C ASN A 482 15.50 -87.48 10.48
N LYS A 483 16.66 -87.51 9.80
CA LYS A 483 17.68 -86.47 9.91
C LYS A 483 17.18 -85.12 9.39
N TYR A 484 16.58 -85.09 8.20
CA TYR A 484 15.95 -83.90 7.64
C TYR A 484 14.87 -83.33 8.58
N ARG A 485 13.94 -84.17 9.04
CA ARG A 485 12.79 -83.72 9.84
C ARG A 485 13.24 -83.05 11.14
N LYS A 486 14.26 -83.59 11.82
CA LYS A 486 14.82 -82.98 13.03
C LYS A 486 15.38 -81.59 12.73
N LYS A 487 16.15 -81.44 11.66
CA LYS A 487 16.75 -80.16 11.28
C LYS A 487 15.72 -79.14 10.76
N SER A 488 14.67 -79.59 10.08
CA SER A 488 13.55 -78.72 9.67
C SER A 488 12.77 -78.19 10.88
N LEU A 489 12.60 -79.02 11.93
CA LEU A 489 12.05 -78.55 13.22
C LEU A 489 12.97 -77.53 13.90
N ASP A 490 14.29 -77.75 13.92
CA ASP A 490 15.25 -76.77 14.47
C ASP A 490 15.15 -75.41 13.74
N LEU A 491 14.94 -75.41 12.41
CA LEU A 491 14.71 -74.18 11.64
C LEU A 491 13.37 -73.51 12.01
N TYR A 492 12.32 -74.30 12.21
CA TYR A 492 11.01 -73.79 12.61
C TYR A 492 11.04 -73.18 14.02
N ASP A 493 11.68 -73.85 14.98
CA ASP A 493 11.86 -73.35 16.34
C ASP A 493 12.68 -72.05 16.34
N TYR A 494 13.75 -71.99 15.53
CA TYR A 494 14.53 -70.76 15.34
C TYR A 494 13.68 -69.59 14.82
N MET A 495 12.71 -69.87 13.93
CA MET A 495 11.77 -68.86 13.43
C MET A 495 10.79 -68.36 14.49
N LEU A 496 10.33 -69.25 15.38
CA LEU A 496 9.46 -68.88 16.49
C LEU A 496 10.18 -68.04 17.54
N ASP A 497 11.42 -68.40 17.87
CA ASP A 497 12.21 -67.70 18.88
C ASP A 497 12.68 -66.31 18.41
N ASN A 498 12.69 -66.06 17.10
CA ASN A 498 13.18 -64.82 16.50
C ASN A 498 12.13 -64.20 15.56
N PRO A 499 11.10 -63.52 16.09
CA PRO A 499 9.98 -62.99 15.30
C PRO A 499 10.40 -61.91 14.29
N GLU A 500 11.52 -61.22 14.51
CA GLU A 500 12.07 -60.18 13.62
C GLU A 500 12.98 -60.73 12.51
N LEU A 501 13.13 -62.06 12.38
CA LEU A 501 13.92 -62.63 11.28
C LEU A 501 13.40 -62.17 9.93
N THR A 502 14.32 -61.85 9.04
CA THR A 502 14.01 -61.52 7.66
C THR A 502 13.85 -62.79 6.83
N ALA A 503 13.24 -62.66 5.65
CA ALA A 503 13.14 -63.79 4.71
C ALA A 503 14.54 -64.33 4.31
N LYS A 504 15.55 -63.46 4.27
CA LYS A 504 16.94 -63.83 3.98
C LYS A 504 17.53 -64.72 5.08
N ASP A 505 17.35 -64.35 6.34
CA ASP A 505 17.93 -65.05 7.50
C ASP A 505 17.44 -66.50 7.59
N ILE A 506 16.16 -66.75 7.26
CA ILE A 506 15.56 -68.09 7.25
C ILE A 506 16.31 -69.04 6.30
N MET A 507 16.71 -68.56 5.12
CA MET A 507 17.45 -69.40 4.17
C MET A 507 18.89 -69.65 4.59
N GLU A 508 19.52 -68.63 5.18
CA GLU A 508 20.90 -68.74 5.64
C GLU A 508 21.01 -69.80 6.74
N LYS A 509 20.07 -69.79 7.69
CA LYS A 509 20.00 -70.82 8.73
C LYS A 509 19.75 -72.22 8.17
N ALA A 510 18.90 -72.35 7.15
CA ALA A 510 18.64 -73.63 6.50
C ALA A 510 19.88 -74.24 5.81
N ARG A 511 20.76 -73.39 5.26
CA ARG A 511 22.03 -73.81 4.67
C ARG A 511 23.00 -74.31 5.72
N GLU A 512 23.19 -73.55 6.80
CA GLU A 512 24.03 -73.93 7.94
C GLU A 512 23.63 -75.30 8.50
N LEU A 513 22.33 -75.57 8.62
CA LEU A 513 21.83 -76.83 9.17
C LEU A 513 22.09 -78.06 8.27
N SER A 514 22.61 -77.90 7.05
CA SER A 514 22.71 -78.95 6.03
C SER A 514 24.13 -79.38 5.61
N GLU A 515 25.21 -78.85 6.20
CA GLU A 515 26.60 -79.04 5.72
C GLU A 515 27.22 -80.45 5.95
N ASP A 516 26.80 -81.23 6.96
CA ASP A 516 27.49 -82.47 7.40
C ASP A 516 27.30 -83.74 6.52
N VAL A 517 26.50 -83.72 5.43
CA VAL A 517 26.03 -84.96 4.73
C VAL A 517 26.68 -85.21 3.37
N ALA A 518 27.44 -84.26 2.81
CA ALA A 518 27.92 -84.34 1.43
C ALA A 518 29.09 -85.33 1.20
N THR A 519 29.90 -85.67 2.21
CA THR A 519 31.18 -86.40 2.04
C THR A 519 31.09 -87.93 1.99
N ASP A 520 30.03 -88.56 2.53
CA ASP A 520 29.91 -90.03 2.58
C ASP A 520 29.34 -90.64 1.29
N THR A 521 28.62 -89.86 0.50
CA THR A 521 27.92 -90.34 -0.71
C THR A 521 28.89 -90.55 -1.89
N GLU A 522 30.01 -89.82 -1.93
CA GLU A 522 31.00 -89.93 -3.03
C GLU A 522 31.80 -91.24 -2.97
N LYS A 523 32.17 -91.70 -1.77
CA LYS A 523 33.01 -92.91 -1.59
C LYS A 523 32.29 -94.23 -1.94
N LYS A 524 30.99 -94.35 -1.59
CA LYS A 524 30.17 -95.53 -1.96
C LYS A 524 30.04 -95.73 -3.47
N ASN A 525 30.09 -94.66 -4.26
CA ASN A 525 29.96 -94.75 -5.72
C ASN A 525 31.22 -95.31 -6.41
N GLU A 526 32.42 -95.09 -5.86
CA GLU A 526 33.68 -95.60 -6.44
C GLU A 526 33.85 -97.12 -6.26
N GLU A 527 33.40 -97.67 -5.12
CA GLU A 527 33.39 -99.11 -4.84
C GLU A 527 32.53 -99.87 -5.86
N LEU A 528 31.31 -99.38 -6.11
CA LEU A 528 30.35 -99.97 -7.04
C LEU A 528 30.91 -100.02 -8.49
N LEU A 529 31.64 -98.97 -8.88
CA LEU A 529 32.17 -98.82 -10.23
C LEU A 529 33.31 -99.82 -10.51
N THR A 530 34.14 -100.12 -9.51
CA THR A 530 35.25 -101.08 -9.61
C THR A 530 34.73 -102.53 -9.64
N LYS A 531 33.75 -102.89 -8.79
CA LYS A 531 33.09 -104.21 -8.82
C LYS A 531 32.45 -104.49 -10.19
N ASN A 532 31.85 -103.49 -10.82
CA ASN A 532 31.27 -103.62 -12.16
C ASN A 532 32.31 -103.87 -13.26
N LYS A 533 33.52 -103.29 -13.17
CA LYS A 533 34.59 -103.53 -14.17
C LYS A 533 35.06 -104.98 -14.21
N LEU A 534 35.16 -105.63 -13.05
CA LEU A 534 35.63 -107.02 -12.91
C LEU A 534 34.59 -108.05 -13.36
N THR A 535 33.31 -107.78 -13.10
CA THR A 535 32.22 -108.76 -13.24
C THR A 535 31.41 -108.63 -14.53
N ASN A 536 31.53 -107.51 -15.26
CA ASN A 536 30.78 -107.28 -16.49
C ASN A 536 31.21 -108.26 -17.60
N THR A 537 30.25 -109.06 -18.08
CA THR A 537 30.43 -110.06 -19.16
C THR A 537 30.74 -109.49 -20.53
N GLN A 538 30.54 -108.19 -20.74
CA GLN A 538 30.99 -107.48 -21.95
C GLN A 538 32.31 -106.73 -21.73
N GLY A 539 32.82 -106.71 -20.49
CA GLY A 539 34.06 -106.05 -20.10
C GLY A 539 35.31 -106.87 -20.42
N LYS A 540 36.48 -106.27 -20.17
CA LYS A 540 37.80 -106.86 -20.48
C LYS A 540 38.06 -108.20 -19.78
N PHE A 541 37.46 -108.40 -18.60
CA PHE A 541 37.71 -109.56 -17.73
C PHE A 541 36.62 -110.62 -17.79
N GLY A 542 35.35 -110.22 -17.65
CA GLY A 542 34.20 -111.11 -17.86
C GLY A 542 34.06 -112.26 -16.84
N PHE A 543 34.53 -112.08 -15.59
CA PHE A 543 34.49 -113.11 -14.54
C PHE A 543 33.10 -113.31 -13.92
N LYS A 544 32.08 -113.54 -14.74
CA LYS A 544 30.78 -113.97 -14.23
C LYS A 544 30.87 -115.46 -13.89
N LYS A 545 30.83 -115.78 -12.59
CA LYS A 545 30.95 -117.11 -11.96
C LYS A 545 30.61 -118.30 -12.87
N GLN A 546 29.37 -118.37 -13.35
CA GLN A 546 28.90 -119.55 -14.08
C GLN A 546 29.63 -119.71 -15.43
N VAL A 547 29.94 -118.61 -16.08
CA VAL A 547 30.65 -118.59 -17.37
C VAL A 547 32.11 -119.00 -17.16
N PHE A 548 32.76 -118.46 -16.12
CA PHE A 548 34.16 -118.76 -15.82
C PHE A 548 34.37 -120.22 -15.40
N ILE A 549 33.51 -120.75 -14.50
CA ILE A 549 33.62 -122.14 -14.03
C ILE A 549 33.29 -123.14 -15.15
N ASN A 550 32.25 -122.88 -15.95
CA ASN A 550 31.93 -123.73 -17.09
C ASN A 550 33.09 -123.76 -18.09
N TYR A 551 33.67 -122.60 -18.38
CA TYR A 551 34.84 -122.49 -19.25
C TYR A 551 36.01 -123.35 -18.75
N LEU A 552 36.34 -123.28 -17.45
CA LEU A 552 37.44 -124.05 -16.88
C LEU A 552 37.17 -125.56 -16.92
N LYS A 553 35.94 -126.00 -16.64
CA LYS A 553 35.56 -127.43 -16.71
C LYS A 553 35.67 -127.99 -18.13
N GLU A 554 35.36 -127.18 -19.14
CA GLU A 554 35.33 -127.62 -20.54
C GLU A 554 36.70 -127.56 -21.22
N ASN A 555 37.58 -126.65 -20.79
CA ASN A 555 38.84 -126.35 -21.51
C ASN A 555 40.11 -126.69 -20.74
N VAL A 556 40.02 -126.93 -19.44
CA VAL A 556 41.17 -127.29 -18.59
C VAL A 556 40.93 -128.67 -18.00
N SER A 557 41.90 -129.57 -18.17
CA SER A 557 41.84 -130.91 -17.56
C SER A 557 41.82 -130.72 -16.04
N VAL A 558 40.66 -130.92 -15.42
CA VAL A 558 40.38 -130.63 -14.00
C VAL A 558 41.39 -131.31 -13.06
N ASP A 559 41.98 -132.43 -13.51
CA ASP A 559 43.01 -133.20 -12.80
C ASP A 559 44.36 -132.45 -12.68
N LYS A 560 44.55 -131.34 -13.42
CA LYS A 560 45.77 -130.52 -13.42
C LYS A 560 45.67 -129.26 -12.54
N ILE A 561 44.51 -128.94 -11.95
CA ILE A 561 44.35 -127.84 -11.00
C ILE A 561 43.63 -128.34 -9.74
N PRO A 562 44.37 -128.82 -8.72
CA PRO A 562 43.78 -129.31 -7.47
C PRO A 562 42.85 -128.28 -6.80
N LYS A 563 43.18 -126.98 -6.84
CA LYS A 563 42.33 -125.92 -6.27
C LYS A 563 41.02 -125.68 -7.03
N ILE A 564 40.87 -126.08 -8.29
CA ILE A 564 39.56 -126.01 -8.98
C ILE A 564 38.55 -126.94 -8.32
N GLN A 565 38.99 -128.07 -7.76
CA GLN A 565 38.10 -128.94 -6.99
C GLN A 565 37.65 -128.28 -5.68
N GLU A 566 38.47 -127.43 -5.08
CA GLU A 566 38.10 -126.61 -3.91
C GLU A 566 37.15 -125.46 -4.30
N LEU A 567 37.35 -124.83 -5.46
CA LEU A 567 36.41 -123.88 -6.06
C LEU A 567 35.08 -124.48 -6.55
N THR A 568 34.90 -125.80 -6.48
CA THR A 568 33.56 -126.39 -6.65
C THR A 568 32.84 -126.65 -5.34
N LYS A 569 33.51 -126.46 -4.18
CA LYS A 569 32.96 -126.70 -2.84
C LYS A 569 32.32 -125.47 -2.20
N TYR A 570 32.63 -124.24 -2.62
CA TYR A 570 31.93 -123.08 -2.07
C TYR A 570 30.53 -122.95 -2.67
N ASN A 571 29.56 -122.58 -1.84
CA ASN A 571 28.19 -122.29 -2.27
C ASN A 571 28.15 -120.87 -2.88
N PHE A 572 28.61 -120.76 -4.12
CA PHE A 572 28.96 -119.48 -4.77
C PHE A 572 27.77 -118.59 -5.17
N ASN A 573 26.64 -118.58 -4.46
CA ASN A 573 25.56 -117.63 -4.78
C ASN A 573 25.84 -116.20 -4.27
N ASP A 574 26.86 -116.00 -3.45
CA ASP A 574 27.34 -114.68 -3.05
C ASP A 574 28.78 -114.42 -3.51
N ILE A 575 28.91 -113.36 -4.31
CA ILE A 575 30.02 -112.42 -4.47
C ILE A 575 31.44 -113.01 -4.34
N MET A 576 32.10 -113.28 -5.47
CA MET A 576 33.53 -113.66 -5.54
C MET A 576 34.51 -112.55 -5.05
N LEU A 577 34.00 -111.44 -4.50
CA LEU A 577 34.72 -110.18 -4.20
C LEU A 577 34.14 -109.44 -2.98
N SER A 578 33.46 -110.15 -2.06
CA SER A 578 32.80 -109.54 -0.89
C SER A 578 33.78 -109.24 0.24
N THR A 579 34.76 -110.11 0.44
CA THR A 579 35.77 -109.97 1.49
C THR A 579 37.17 -109.96 0.88
N ASP A 580 38.11 -109.40 1.62
CA ASP A 580 39.54 -109.41 1.25
C ASP A 580 40.07 -110.86 1.09
N GLU A 581 39.52 -111.81 1.86
CA GLU A 581 39.85 -113.24 1.77
C GLU A 581 39.32 -113.87 0.46
N ASP A 582 38.08 -113.53 0.04
CA ASP A 582 37.52 -113.97 -1.24
C ASP A 582 38.35 -113.44 -2.43
N ILE A 583 38.81 -112.19 -2.34
CA ILE A 583 39.64 -111.54 -3.35
C ILE A 583 41.00 -112.25 -3.45
N ASP A 584 41.64 -112.57 -2.32
CA ASP A 584 42.94 -113.25 -2.27
C ASP A 584 42.85 -114.70 -2.81
N ASP A 585 41.80 -115.43 -2.44
CA ASP A 585 41.53 -116.77 -2.98
C ASP A 585 41.35 -116.71 -4.51
N PHE A 586 40.61 -115.73 -5.02
CA PHE A 586 40.39 -115.57 -6.44
C PHE A 586 41.67 -115.20 -7.21
N ILE A 587 42.51 -114.31 -6.65
CA ILE A 587 43.84 -114.01 -7.20
C ILE A 587 44.68 -115.29 -7.31
N SER A 588 44.72 -116.12 -6.26
CA SER A 588 45.50 -117.36 -6.25
C SER A 588 45.08 -118.32 -7.38
N VAL A 589 43.79 -118.38 -7.68
CA VAL A 589 43.26 -119.19 -8.79
C VAL A 589 43.71 -118.66 -10.15
N LEU A 590 43.66 -117.34 -10.36
CA LEU A 590 44.12 -116.73 -11.60
C LEU A 590 45.62 -116.96 -11.83
N GLU A 591 46.42 -116.98 -10.76
CA GLU A 591 47.85 -117.32 -10.82
C GLU A 591 48.11 -118.79 -11.18
N GLU A 592 47.32 -119.73 -10.66
CA GLU A 592 47.46 -121.15 -11.01
C GLU A 592 47.09 -121.44 -12.47
N ILE A 593 46.10 -120.72 -13.02
CA ILE A 593 45.68 -120.84 -14.42
C ILE A 593 46.83 -120.47 -15.38
N LYS A 594 47.69 -119.49 -15.03
CA LYS A 594 48.84 -119.10 -15.87
C LYS A 594 49.79 -120.25 -16.16
N ASN A 595 49.90 -121.21 -15.24
CA ASN A 595 50.90 -122.27 -15.32
C ASN A 595 50.45 -123.49 -16.16
N ILE A 596 49.33 -123.38 -16.89
CA ILE A 596 48.71 -124.52 -17.57
C ILE A 596 48.51 -124.26 -19.06
N GLU A 597 48.87 -125.26 -19.87
CA GLU A 597 48.68 -125.26 -21.31
C GLU A 597 47.18 -125.43 -21.64
N VAL A 598 46.47 -124.32 -21.84
CA VAL A 598 45.03 -124.32 -22.16
C VAL A 598 44.84 -124.65 -23.64
N LYS A 599 43.99 -125.65 -23.95
CA LYS A 599 43.63 -125.97 -25.34
C LYS A 599 42.81 -124.82 -25.92
N LYS A 600 43.30 -124.18 -26.99
CA LYS A 600 42.51 -123.22 -27.77
C LYS A 600 41.40 -123.95 -28.54
N GLY A 601 40.22 -124.03 -27.93
CA GLY A 601 39.00 -124.59 -28.52
C GLY A 601 37.81 -123.69 -28.26
N TRP A 602 36.93 -123.54 -29.25
CA TRP A 602 35.73 -122.69 -29.20
C TRP A 602 34.59 -123.40 -28.47
N LEU A 603 33.91 -122.73 -27.53
CA LEU A 603 32.70 -123.22 -26.88
C LEU A 603 31.52 -122.23 -26.92
N VAL A 604 30.42 -122.81 -27.41
CA VAL A 604 28.97 -122.67 -27.12
C VAL A 604 28.27 -121.30 -27.13
N ARG A 605 27.36 -121.22 -28.12
CA ARG A 605 26.13 -120.43 -28.39
C ARG A 605 25.65 -119.22 -27.56
N ASP A 606 26.09 -118.92 -26.34
CA ASP A 606 25.48 -117.82 -25.55
C ASP A 606 26.47 -116.85 -24.89
N VAL A 607 27.75 -116.80 -25.32
CA VAL A 607 28.72 -115.79 -24.88
C VAL A 607 29.49 -115.23 -26.09
N VAL A 608 29.45 -113.90 -26.27
CA VAL A 608 29.86 -113.21 -27.52
C VAL A 608 31.39 -113.06 -27.68
N ARG A 609 32.21 -113.42 -26.68
CA ARG A 609 33.68 -113.41 -26.81
C ARG A 609 34.34 -114.55 -26.04
N PRO A 610 35.41 -115.17 -26.58
CA PRO A 610 36.23 -116.11 -25.82
C PRO A 610 36.87 -115.37 -24.63
N LEU A 611 36.86 -116.00 -23.45
CA LEU A 611 37.56 -115.48 -22.28
C LEU A 611 39.06 -115.48 -22.58
N ASP A 612 39.69 -114.30 -22.56
CA ASP A 612 41.12 -114.16 -22.83
C ASP A 612 41.92 -114.48 -21.56
N LEU A 613 42.49 -115.68 -21.52
CA LEU A 613 43.35 -116.15 -20.42
C LEU A 613 44.84 -115.99 -20.74
N THR A 614 45.22 -114.99 -21.53
CA THR A 614 46.63 -114.61 -21.64
C THR A 614 47.17 -114.13 -20.30
N ASP A 615 48.46 -114.36 -20.04
CA ASP A 615 49.13 -113.88 -18.83
C ASP A 615 48.89 -112.38 -18.60
N ALA A 616 48.90 -111.58 -19.67
CA ALA A 616 48.65 -110.14 -19.61
C ALA A 616 47.23 -109.77 -19.16
N THR A 617 46.22 -110.55 -19.54
CA THR A 617 44.83 -110.31 -19.11
C THR A 617 44.63 -110.78 -17.67
N LEU A 618 45.27 -111.87 -17.27
CA LEU A 618 45.29 -112.36 -15.88
C LEU A 618 46.04 -111.38 -14.94
N ASP A 619 47.16 -110.81 -15.36
CA ASP A 619 47.88 -109.78 -14.60
C ASP A 619 47.05 -108.50 -14.41
N ALA A 620 46.36 -108.07 -15.45
CA ALA A 620 45.48 -106.90 -15.37
C ALA A 620 44.29 -107.16 -14.42
N ALA A 621 43.77 -108.39 -14.38
CA ALA A 621 42.70 -108.77 -13.47
C ALA A 621 43.18 -108.73 -12.01
N ILE A 622 44.33 -109.34 -11.74
CA ILE A 622 44.94 -109.36 -10.40
C ILE A 622 45.21 -107.93 -9.91
N LYS A 623 45.61 -107.00 -10.79
CA LYS A 623 45.80 -105.60 -10.43
C LYS A 623 44.51 -104.91 -9.98
N GLU A 624 43.41 -105.10 -10.70
CA GLU A 624 42.11 -104.50 -10.35
C GLU A 624 41.53 -105.12 -9.07
N LEU A 625 41.77 -106.41 -8.83
CA LEU A 625 41.41 -107.10 -7.58
C LEU A 625 42.14 -106.50 -6.37
N ASN A 626 43.44 -106.21 -6.50
CA ASN A 626 44.21 -105.52 -5.45
C ASN A 626 43.75 -104.08 -5.21
N TYR A 627 43.30 -103.36 -6.25
CA TYR A 627 42.75 -102.00 -6.09
C TYR A 627 41.42 -102.02 -5.32
N LEU A 628 40.54 -102.97 -5.61
CA LEU A 628 39.28 -103.15 -4.88
C LEU A 628 39.52 -103.39 -3.38
N LYS A 629 40.58 -104.16 -3.04
CA LYS A 629 41.02 -104.37 -1.66
C LYS A 629 41.41 -103.07 -0.94
N THR A 630 41.97 -102.10 -1.65
CA THR A 630 42.37 -100.81 -1.05
C THR A 630 41.15 -99.97 -0.70
N ILE A 631 40.15 -99.92 -1.61
CA ILE A 631 38.89 -99.19 -1.38
C ILE A 631 38.14 -99.75 -0.17
N ASN A 632 38.07 -101.08 -0.04
CA ASN A 632 37.39 -101.74 1.09
C ASN A 632 38.00 -101.39 2.46
N ASN A 633 39.30 -101.06 2.52
CA ASN A 633 39.99 -100.74 3.77
C ASN A 633 39.85 -99.25 4.18
N GLU A 634 39.36 -98.37 3.29
CA GLU A 634 39.18 -96.93 3.55
C GLU A 634 37.72 -96.53 3.85
N VAL A 635 36.78 -97.45 3.67
CA VAL A 635 35.37 -97.31 4.06
C VAL A 635 35.19 -97.95 5.43
N PRO A 636 34.87 -97.20 6.50
CA PRO A 636 34.48 -97.80 7.78
C PRO A 636 33.23 -98.66 7.55
N GLN A 637 33.28 -99.94 7.92
CA GLN A 637 32.13 -100.84 7.83
C GLN A 637 30.94 -100.38 8.67
#